data_AF-A0A7L4K958-F1
#
_entry.id   AF-A0A7L4K958-F1
#
_cell.length_a   1.000
_cell.length_b   1.000
_cell.length_c   1.000
_cell.angle_alpha   90.00
_cell.angle_beta   90.00
_cell.angle_gamma   90.00
#
_symmetry.space_group_name_H-M   'P 1'
#
loop_
_entity.id
_entity.type
_entity.pdbx_description
1 polymer ?
#
loop_
_entity_poly.entity_id
_entity_poly.type
_entity_poly.pdbx_seq_one_letter_code
_entity_poly.pdbx_strand_id
1 'polypeptide(L)'
;MRFPPFDDEEPPLDYADNILDVEPLEAIQLELDPEEDAPVLDWFYDHQPLKDNRKYVNGSTYQRWQFTLPMMSTLYRLANQLLTDLVDDNYFYLFDLKAFFTSKALNMAIPGGPKFEPLVRDVNLQDEDWNEFNDINKIIIRQPIRTEYKIAFPYLYNNLPHHVHLTWYHTPNVVFIKTEDPDLPAFYFDPLINPISHRHSVKSQEPLPDDDEEFELPEFVEPFLKDTPLYTDNTANGIALLWAPRPFNLRSGRTRRALDIPLVKNWYREHCPAGQPVKVRVSYQKLLKYYVLNALKHRPPKAQKKRYLFRSFKATKFFQSTKLDWVEVGLQVCRQGYNMLNLLIHRKNLNYLHLDYNFNLKPVKTLTTKERKKSRFGNAFHLCREVLRLTKLVVDSHVQYRLGNVDAFQLADGLQYIFAHVGQLTGMYRYKYKLMRQIRMCKDLKHLIYYRFNTGPVGKGPGCGFWAPGWRVWLFFMRGITPLLERWLGNLLARQFEGRHSKGVAKTVTKQRVESHFDLELRAAVMHDILDMMPEGIKQNKARTILQHLSEAWRCWKANIPWKASLSLALFVPGLPTPIENMILRYVKAKADWWTNTAHYNRERIRRGATVDKTVCKKNLGRLTRLYLKAEQERQHNYLKVLLSSPGLPKLVPKCTDFLCPEGHFCTQKCFASGNVTSLFVSSGINNLQDVWETSEGECNVMLESRFEKMYEKIDLTLLNRLLRLIVDHNIADYMTAKNNVVINYKDMNHTNSYGIIRGLQFASFIVQYYGLVMDLLVLGLHRASEMAGPPQMPNDFLSFQDIATEVAHPIRLFCRYIDRIHIFFRFTADEARDLIQRYLTEHPDPNNENIVGYNNKKCWPRDARMRLMKHDVNLGRAVFWDIKNRLPRSVTTVQWENSFVSVYSKDNPNLLFNMCGFECRILPKCRTSYEEFTHKDGVWNLQNEVTKERTAQCFLRVDDESMQRFHNRVRQILMASGSTTFTKIVNKWNTALIGLMTYFREAVVNTQELLDLLVKCENKIQTRIKIGLNSKMPSRFPPVVFYTPKELGGLGMLSMGHVLIPQSDLRWSKQTDVGITHFRSGMSHEEDQLIPNLYRYIQPWESEFIDSQRVWAEYALKRQEAIAQNRRLTLEDLEDSWDRGIPRINTLFQKDRHTLAYDKGWRVRTDFKQYQVLKQNPFWWTHQRHDGKLWNLNNYRTDMIQALGGVEGILEHTLFKGTYFPTWEGLFWEKASGFEESMKWKKLTNAQRSGLNQIP
;
A
#
# COMPACT_ATOMS: atom_id res chain seq x y z
N MET A 1 36.33 1.24 -24.60
CA MET A 1 35.72 1.87 -25.80
C MET A 1 34.66 2.92 -25.42
N ARG A 2 34.43 3.91 -26.29
CA ARG A 2 33.37 4.93 -26.14
C ARG A 2 32.05 4.46 -26.78
N PHE A 3 30.92 5.00 -26.31
CA PHE A 3 29.59 4.70 -26.89
C PHE A 3 28.78 5.98 -27.13
N PRO A 4 28.25 6.20 -28.34
CA PRO A 4 28.39 5.36 -29.54
C PRO A 4 29.83 5.33 -30.09
N PRO A 5 30.26 4.27 -30.82
CA PRO A 5 31.63 4.20 -31.33
C PRO A 5 31.93 5.22 -32.45
N PHE A 6 30.99 5.36 -33.40
CA PHE A 6 31.02 6.33 -34.51
C PHE A 6 30.07 7.50 -34.25
N ASP A 7 30.33 8.63 -34.90
CA ASP A 7 29.51 9.85 -34.77
C ASP A 7 28.12 9.70 -35.39
N ASP A 8 27.18 10.56 -35.01
CA ASP A 8 25.78 10.53 -35.47
C ASP A 8 25.65 10.80 -36.98
N GLU A 9 26.49 11.69 -37.52
CA GLU A 9 26.44 12.15 -38.91
C GLU A 9 27.34 11.34 -39.86
N GLU A 10 28.18 10.45 -39.31
CA GLU A 10 29.12 9.64 -40.09
C GLU A 10 28.37 8.49 -40.80
N PRO A 11 28.49 8.37 -42.14
CA PRO A 11 27.86 7.29 -42.87
C PRO A 11 28.45 5.94 -42.47
N PRO A 12 27.68 4.84 -42.51
CA PRO A 12 28.22 3.51 -42.21
C PRO A 12 29.31 3.15 -43.20
N LEU A 13 30.51 2.86 -42.69
CA LEU A 13 31.67 2.44 -43.47
C LEU A 13 31.33 1.30 -44.43
N ASP A 14 31.96 1.31 -45.60
CA ASP A 14 31.88 0.18 -46.52
C ASP A 14 32.87 -0.90 -46.13
N TYR A 15 32.43 -2.15 -46.21
CA TYR A 15 33.24 -3.30 -45.80
C TYR A 15 34.38 -3.55 -46.80
N ALA A 16 34.11 -3.43 -48.09
CA ALA A 16 35.09 -3.68 -49.15
C ALA A 16 36.29 -2.72 -49.03
N ASP A 17 36.01 -1.43 -48.81
CA ASP A 17 37.06 -0.40 -48.85
C ASP A 17 37.85 -0.30 -47.53
N ASN A 18 37.25 -0.66 -46.39
CA ASN A 18 37.83 -0.37 -45.07
C ASN A 18 38.20 -1.60 -44.23
N ILE A 19 37.60 -2.77 -44.49
CA ILE A 19 37.69 -3.93 -43.57
C ILE A 19 38.17 -5.19 -44.28
N LEU A 20 37.90 -5.35 -45.59
CA LEU A 20 38.21 -6.58 -46.32
C LEU A 20 39.71 -6.90 -46.32
N ASP A 21 40.56 -5.90 -46.53
CA ASP A 21 42.01 -6.06 -46.66
C ASP A 21 42.75 -5.91 -45.30
N VAL A 22 42.03 -5.66 -44.21
CA VAL A 22 42.61 -5.49 -42.88
C VAL A 22 42.61 -6.82 -42.13
N GLU A 23 43.81 -7.29 -41.76
CA GLU A 23 43.92 -8.47 -40.91
C GLU A 23 43.34 -8.19 -39.51
N PRO A 24 42.48 -9.08 -38.98
CA PRO A 24 41.93 -8.91 -37.65
C PRO A 24 43.02 -9.03 -36.59
N LEU A 25 42.95 -8.18 -35.56
CA LEU A 25 43.73 -8.34 -34.33
C LEU A 25 43.53 -9.71 -33.71
N GLU A 26 44.52 -10.17 -32.93
CA GLU A 26 44.47 -11.44 -32.22
C GLU A 26 43.21 -11.55 -31.34
N ALA A 27 42.62 -12.75 -31.31
CA ALA A 27 41.45 -13.02 -30.49
C ALA A 27 41.85 -13.38 -29.06
N ILE A 28 40.90 -13.36 -28.13
CA ILE A 28 41.15 -13.86 -26.77
C ILE A 28 41.28 -15.39 -26.84
N GLN A 29 42.51 -15.88 -26.77
CA GLN A 29 42.85 -17.30 -26.67
C GLN A 29 43.70 -17.50 -25.41
N LEU A 30 43.39 -18.55 -24.66
CA LEU A 30 44.22 -19.00 -23.55
C LEU A 30 45.34 -19.85 -24.16
N GLU A 31 46.56 -19.61 -23.72
CA GLU A 31 47.68 -20.49 -24.06
C GLU A 31 47.44 -21.86 -23.39
N LEU A 32 47.29 -22.89 -24.22
CA LEU A 32 47.03 -24.26 -23.76
C LEU A 32 48.35 -25.00 -23.63
N ASP A 33 48.47 -25.84 -22.61
CA ASP A 33 49.68 -26.61 -22.37
C ASP A 33 49.80 -27.77 -23.39
N PRO A 34 50.91 -27.89 -24.14
CA PRO A 34 51.06 -28.92 -25.15
C PRO A 34 51.01 -30.37 -24.64
N GLU A 35 51.34 -30.60 -23.36
CA GLU A 35 51.36 -31.92 -22.75
C GLU A 35 50.05 -32.20 -22.00
N GLU A 36 49.61 -31.28 -21.12
CA GLU A 36 48.38 -31.49 -20.33
C GLU A 36 47.09 -31.35 -21.15
N ASP A 37 47.06 -30.40 -22.09
CA ASP A 37 45.89 -30.08 -22.91
C ASP A 37 45.94 -30.72 -24.32
N ALA A 38 46.91 -31.61 -24.57
CA ALA A 38 47.13 -32.30 -25.84
C ALA A 38 45.83 -32.84 -26.50
N PRO A 39 44.86 -33.43 -25.78
CA PRO A 39 43.63 -33.95 -26.41
C PRO A 39 42.73 -32.89 -27.06
N VAL A 40 42.91 -31.61 -26.73
CA VAL A 40 42.00 -30.51 -27.08
C VAL A 40 42.70 -29.38 -27.84
N LEU A 41 44.03 -29.24 -27.68
CA LEU A 41 44.85 -28.15 -28.18
C LEU A 41 44.56 -27.74 -29.64
N ASP A 42 44.57 -28.69 -30.57
CA ASP A 42 44.50 -28.41 -32.01
C ASP A 42 43.16 -27.80 -32.49
N TRP A 43 42.07 -28.04 -31.76
CA TRP A 43 40.71 -27.77 -32.26
C TRP A 43 39.86 -26.90 -31.33
N PHE A 44 40.37 -26.56 -30.14
CA PHE A 44 39.57 -25.91 -29.09
C PHE A 44 38.96 -24.58 -29.52
N TYR A 45 39.73 -23.75 -30.24
CA TYR A 45 39.37 -22.39 -30.64
C TYR A 45 38.72 -22.29 -32.04
N ASP A 46 38.45 -23.42 -32.69
CA ASP A 46 37.72 -23.44 -33.96
C ASP A 46 36.28 -22.94 -33.82
N HIS A 47 35.73 -22.37 -34.90
CA HIS A 47 34.33 -21.94 -34.92
C HIS A 47 33.32 -23.09 -34.69
N GLN A 48 33.59 -24.24 -35.32
CA GLN A 48 32.85 -25.49 -35.14
C GLN A 48 33.87 -26.63 -35.01
N PRO A 49 34.35 -26.90 -33.79
CA PRO A 49 35.44 -27.86 -33.59
C PRO A 49 35.14 -29.25 -34.10
N LEU A 50 36.14 -29.91 -34.68
CA LEU A 50 36.07 -31.30 -35.16
C LEU A 50 34.96 -31.56 -36.20
N LYS A 51 34.38 -30.52 -36.83
CA LYS A 51 33.24 -30.63 -37.77
C LYS A 51 33.46 -31.64 -38.88
N ASP A 52 34.68 -31.68 -39.42
CA ASP A 52 35.05 -32.54 -40.54
C ASP A 52 35.53 -33.92 -40.07
N ASN A 53 35.73 -34.11 -38.76
CA ASN A 53 36.11 -35.38 -38.15
C ASN A 53 34.88 -36.24 -37.79
N ARG A 54 34.59 -37.22 -38.65
CA ARG A 54 33.45 -38.14 -38.50
C ARG A 54 33.51 -39.05 -37.26
N LYS A 55 34.69 -39.22 -36.65
CA LYS A 55 34.85 -40.02 -35.44
C LYS A 55 34.15 -39.36 -34.23
N TYR A 56 34.24 -38.04 -34.15
CA TYR A 56 33.77 -37.29 -32.99
C TYR A 56 32.42 -36.61 -33.20
N VAL A 57 32.07 -36.26 -34.44
CA VAL A 57 30.77 -35.65 -34.76
C VAL A 57 30.14 -36.29 -36.00
N ASN A 58 28.82 -36.19 -36.11
CA ASN A 58 28.06 -36.83 -37.20
C ASN A 58 28.21 -36.17 -38.60
N GLY A 59 29.17 -35.25 -38.78
CA GLY A 59 29.42 -34.48 -40.00
C GLY A 59 28.92 -33.03 -39.93
N SER A 60 28.86 -32.36 -41.09
CA SER A 60 28.65 -30.91 -41.22
C SER A 60 27.31 -30.38 -40.69
N THR A 61 26.32 -31.25 -40.47
CA THR A 61 25.07 -30.88 -39.79
C THR A 61 25.24 -30.59 -38.30
N TYR A 62 26.34 -31.07 -37.69
CA TYR A 62 26.82 -30.77 -36.35
C TYR A 62 25.76 -30.98 -35.26
N GLN A 63 25.14 -32.16 -35.21
CA GLN A 63 24.00 -32.47 -34.34
C GLN A 63 24.34 -33.38 -33.16
N ARG A 64 25.27 -34.32 -33.33
CA ARG A 64 25.66 -35.32 -32.33
C ARG A 64 27.17 -35.31 -32.18
N TRP A 65 27.62 -35.43 -30.94
CA TRP A 65 29.03 -35.51 -30.58
C TRP A 65 29.29 -36.75 -29.72
N GLN A 66 30.50 -37.30 -29.83
CA GLN A 66 31.01 -38.47 -29.13
C GLN A 66 32.49 -38.21 -28.83
N PHE A 67 32.87 -38.09 -27.56
CA PHE A 67 34.25 -37.79 -27.15
C PHE A 67 34.86 -38.93 -26.33
N THR A 68 36.19 -38.96 -26.31
CA THR A 68 36.96 -39.88 -25.47
C THR A 68 37.03 -39.37 -24.03
N LEU A 69 37.40 -40.22 -23.09
CA LEU A 69 37.54 -39.82 -21.68
C LEU A 69 38.63 -38.74 -21.49
N PRO A 70 39.83 -38.84 -22.11
CA PRO A 70 40.84 -37.78 -22.01
C PRO A 70 40.34 -36.41 -22.50
N MET A 71 39.62 -36.35 -23.64
CA MET A 71 39.03 -35.10 -24.11
C MET A 71 38.04 -34.52 -23.09
N MET A 72 37.23 -35.38 -22.46
CA MET A 72 36.25 -34.94 -21.46
C MET A 72 36.89 -34.48 -20.16
N SER A 73 37.96 -35.14 -19.68
CA SER A 73 38.68 -34.74 -18.46
C SER A 73 39.37 -33.40 -18.66
N THR A 74 40.07 -33.20 -19.78
CA THR A 74 40.70 -31.92 -20.11
C THR A 74 39.67 -30.79 -20.21
N LEU A 75 38.56 -31.00 -20.94
CA LEU A 75 37.48 -30.00 -21.03
C LEU A 75 36.81 -29.70 -19.68
N TYR A 76 36.65 -30.71 -18.82
CA TYR A 76 36.08 -30.54 -17.48
C TYR A 76 37.00 -29.65 -16.62
N ARG A 77 38.31 -29.95 -16.63
CA ARG A 77 39.34 -29.18 -15.93
C ARG A 77 39.37 -27.71 -16.36
N LEU A 78 39.41 -27.45 -17.66
CA LEU A 78 39.40 -26.09 -18.23
C LEU A 78 38.14 -25.28 -17.84
N ALA A 79 37.02 -25.96 -17.55
CA ALA A 79 35.75 -25.32 -17.20
C ALA A 79 35.55 -25.09 -15.69
N ASN A 80 36.45 -25.56 -14.82
CA ASN A 80 36.27 -25.57 -13.35
C ASN A 80 35.86 -24.21 -12.76
N GLN A 81 36.40 -23.10 -13.28
CA GLN A 81 36.07 -21.75 -12.83
C GLN A 81 34.58 -21.38 -12.92
N LEU A 82 33.84 -22.03 -13.83
CA LEU A 82 32.41 -21.80 -14.06
C LEU A 82 31.52 -22.86 -13.41
N LEU A 83 32.10 -24.00 -13.04
CA LEU A 83 31.38 -25.13 -12.49
C LEU A 83 31.15 -24.99 -10.99
N THR A 84 30.34 -25.91 -10.47
CA THR A 84 30.06 -26.02 -9.04
C THR A 84 30.93 -27.13 -8.49
N ASP A 85 31.38 -26.96 -7.25
CA ASP A 85 32.15 -27.99 -6.53
C ASP A 85 31.23 -29.01 -5.84
N LEU A 86 29.93 -28.76 -5.86
CA LEU A 86 28.92 -29.64 -5.28
C LEU A 86 28.81 -30.96 -6.06
N VAL A 87 29.04 -32.06 -5.34
CA VAL A 87 28.90 -33.43 -5.85
C VAL A 87 27.51 -34.01 -5.61
N ASP A 88 26.81 -33.53 -4.58
CA ASP A 88 25.47 -33.98 -4.23
C ASP A 88 24.39 -32.90 -4.40
N ASP A 89 23.15 -33.35 -4.55
CA ASP A 89 21.97 -32.48 -4.61
C ASP A 89 21.41 -32.16 -3.20
N ASN A 90 21.95 -32.77 -2.13
CA ASN A 90 21.50 -32.56 -0.76
C ASN A 90 21.72 -31.11 -0.30
N TYR A 91 22.74 -30.43 -0.84
CA TYR A 91 22.94 -29.00 -0.65
C TYR A 91 21.67 -28.16 -0.96
N PHE A 92 20.86 -28.60 -1.93
CA PHE A 92 19.64 -27.90 -2.33
C PHE A 92 18.41 -28.24 -1.47
N TYR A 93 18.58 -28.86 -0.30
CA TYR A 93 17.47 -29.06 0.64
C TYR A 93 16.80 -27.72 0.98
N LEU A 94 15.48 -27.65 0.80
CA LEU A 94 14.67 -26.42 0.86
C LEU A 94 15.06 -25.31 -0.14
N PHE A 95 16.06 -25.52 -0.99
CA PHE A 95 16.53 -24.58 -2.00
C PHE A 95 16.33 -25.11 -3.43
N ASP A 96 15.41 -26.05 -3.58
CA ASP A 96 15.01 -26.66 -4.84
C ASP A 96 13.71 -26.04 -5.41
N LEU A 97 13.31 -26.49 -6.60
CA LEU A 97 12.08 -25.98 -7.23
C LEU A 97 10.81 -26.30 -6.43
N LYS A 98 10.73 -27.47 -5.79
CA LYS A 98 9.52 -27.89 -5.07
C LYS A 98 9.32 -27.04 -3.82
N ALA A 99 10.38 -26.82 -3.04
CA ALA A 99 10.35 -25.95 -1.87
C ALA A 99 9.94 -24.51 -2.26
N PHE A 100 10.47 -23.97 -3.36
CA PHE A 100 10.07 -22.64 -3.83
C PHE A 100 8.62 -22.57 -4.33
N PHE A 101 8.08 -23.63 -4.94
CA PHE A 101 6.66 -23.66 -5.31
C PHE A 101 5.76 -23.66 -4.07
N THR A 102 6.12 -24.44 -3.06
CA THR A 102 5.43 -24.53 -1.77
C THR A 102 5.49 -23.21 -1.00
N SER A 103 6.68 -22.63 -0.86
CA SER A 103 6.91 -21.29 -0.32
C SER A 103 6.02 -20.25 -1.00
N LYS A 104 5.93 -20.27 -2.33
CA LYS A 104 5.05 -19.37 -3.08
C LYS A 104 3.56 -19.63 -2.80
N ALA A 105 3.13 -20.88 -2.73
CA ALA A 105 1.74 -21.25 -2.48
C ALA A 105 1.26 -20.78 -1.10
N LEU A 106 2.11 -20.97 -0.07
CA LEU A 106 1.84 -20.62 1.32
C LEU A 106 2.10 -19.15 1.68
N ASN A 107 2.56 -18.32 0.73
CA ASN A 107 3.00 -16.95 0.97
C ASN A 107 4.10 -16.83 2.05
N MET A 108 5.01 -17.80 2.06
CA MET A 108 6.16 -17.86 2.96
C MET A 108 7.45 -17.59 2.20
N ALA A 109 8.51 -17.18 2.90
CA ALA A 109 9.80 -16.90 2.27
C ALA A 109 10.93 -17.56 3.05
N ILE A 110 11.75 -18.32 2.34
CA ILE A 110 12.97 -18.93 2.86
C ILE A 110 14.06 -17.86 2.94
N PRO A 111 14.90 -17.82 3.98
CA PRO A 111 16.11 -16.99 3.99
C PRO A 111 16.95 -17.21 2.73
N GLY A 112 17.41 -16.13 2.09
CA GLY A 112 18.13 -16.24 0.80
C GLY A 112 17.27 -16.59 -0.43
N GLY A 113 16.03 -17.05 -0.23
CA GLY A 113 15.10 -17.43 -1.30
C GLY A 113 14.27 -16.28 -1.90
N PRO A 114 13.52 -16.55 -2.99
CA PRO A 114 12.69 -15.56 -3.67
C PRO A 114 11.38 -15.26 -2.93
N LYS A 115 10.96 -13.99 -2.93
CA LYS A 115 9.65 -13.55 -2.39
C LYS A 115 8.60 -13.39 -3.49
N PHE A 116 7.35 -13.80 -3.23
CA PHE A 116 6.24 -13.76 -4.18
C PHE A 116 5.04 -12.96 -3.67
N GLU A 117 4.09 -12.75 -4.58
CA GLU A 117 2.76 -12.26 -4.21
C GLU A 117 1.91 -13.45 -3.72
N PRO A 118 1.02 -13.24 -2.72
CA PRO A 118 0.12 -14.29 -2.23
C PRO A 118 -0.71 -14.89 -3.36
N LEU A 119 -0.84 -16.22 -3.39
CA LEU A 119 -1.63 -16.94 -4.41
C LEU A 119 -3.12 -16.71 -4.21
N VAL A 120 -3.59 -16.85 -2.97
CA VAL A 120 -4.97 -16.60 -2.54
C VAL A 120 -4.95 -15.35 -1.67
N ARG A 121 -5.61 -14.28 -2.12
CA ARG A 121 -5.68 -12.99 -1.39
C ARG A 121 -7.01 -12.77 -0.66
N ASP A 122 -8.04 -13.53 -1.05
CA ASP A 122 -9.44 -13.22 -0.76
C ASP A 122 -10.11 -14.16 0.26
N VAL A 123 -9.42 -15.20 0.76
CA VAL A 123 -9.86 -15.86 2.00
C VAL A 123 -9.40 -14.93 3.11
N ASN A 124 -10.33 -14.14 3.64
CA ASN A 124 -10.06 -13.19 4.70
C ASN A 124 -9.28 -13.93 5.80
N LEU A 125 -8.03 -13.55 6.04
CA LEU A 125 -7.30 -13.93 7.25
C LEU A 125 -8.04 -13.47 8.54
N GLN A 126 -9.14 -12.71 8.39
CA GLN A 126 -10.07 -12.30 9.43
C GLN A 126 -11.15 -13.34 9.75
N ASP A 127 -11.38 -14.33 8.87
CA ASP A 127 -12.37 -15.42 9.02
C ASP A 127 -11.72 -16.72 9.55
N GLU A 128 -10.52 -16.66 10.16
CA GLU A 128 -10.11 -17.75 11.07
C GLU A 128 -11.01 -17.68 12.30
N ASP A 129 -12.15 -18.36 12.21
CA ASP A 129 -13.08 -18.54 13.31
C ASP A 129 -12.31 -19.00 14.56
N TRP A 130 -12.63 -18.39 15.69
CA TRP A 130 -12.07 -18.83 16.95
C TRP A 130 -12.62 -20.21 17.26
N ASN A 131 -11.71 -21.19 17.30
CA ASN A 131 -11.98 -22.54 17.71
C ASN A 131 -11.15 -22.83 18.96
N GLU A 132 -11.64 -23.70 19.84
CA GLU A 132 -10.93 -24.08 21.06
C GLU A 132 -9.52 -24.63 20.83
N PHE A 133 -9.26 -25.18 19.63
CA PHE A 133 -7.96 -25.74 19.25
C PHE A 133 -6.83 -24.71 19.10
N ASN A 134 -7.15 -23.44 18.85
CA ASN A 134 -6.15 -22.40 18.61
C ASN A 134 -5.88 -21.52 19.85
N ASP A 135 -6.31 -21.98 21.03
CA ASP A 135 -6.11 -21.26 22.29
C ASP A 135 -4.68 -21.42 22.82
N ILE A 136 -3.96 -20.29 23.00
CA ILE A 136 -2.63 -20.21 23.61
C ILE A 136 -2.52 -20.98 24.92
N ASN A 137 -3.55 -20.98 25.75
CA ASN A 137 -3.51 -21.65 27.06
C ASN A 137 -3.53 -23.18 26.95
N LYS A 138 -3.93 -23.72 25.79
CA LYS A 138 -3.98 -25.15 25.50
C LYS A 138 -2.80 -25.62 24.63
N ILE A 139 -1.90 -24.73 24.21
CA ILE A 139 -0.81 -25.03 23.28
C ILE A 139 0.54 -24.93 23.99
N ILE A 140 1.27 -26.04 24.04
CA ILE A 140 2.63 -26.07 24.60
C ILE A 140 3.63 -25.58 23.55
N ILE A 141 4.16 -24.37 23.74
CA ILE A 141 5.21 -23.81 22.88
C ILE A 141 6.59 -24.14 23.49
N ARG A 142 7.16 -25.29 23.11
CA ARG A 142 8.56 -25.63 23.48
C ARG A 142 9.59 -25.07 22.51
N GLN A 143 9.30 -25.20 21.22
CA GLN A 143 10.13 -24.68 20.13
C GLN A 143 9.23 -23.97 19.13
N PRO A 144 9.59 -22.77 18.64
CA PRO A 144 8.76 -22.05 17.69
C PRO A 144 8.75 -22.78 16.34
N ILE A 145 7.56 -22.99 15.78
CA ILE A 145 7.42 -23.61 14.46
C ILE A 145 7.92 -22.63 13.39
N ARG A 146 9.13 -22.90 12.89
CA ARG A 146 9.80 -22.08 11.89
C ARG A 146 9.18 -22.24 10.49
N THR A 147 9.47 -21.28 9.62
CA THR A 147 9.00 -21.29 8.23
C THR A 147 9.51 -22.50 7.45
N GLU A 148 10.75 -22.91 7.74
CA GLU A 148 11.41 -24.05 7.14
C GLU A 148 10.63 -25.35 7.40
N TYR A 149 10.10 -25.55 8.60
CA TYR A 149 9.26 -26.72 8.94
C TYR A 149 7.96 -26.74 8.14
N LYS A 150 7.33 -25.58 7.96
CA LYS A 150 6.11 -25.42 7.16
C LYS A 150 6.32 -25.69 5.67
N ILE A 151 7.55 -25.61 5.18
CA ILE A 151 7.89 -25.92 3.79
C ILE A 151 8.35 -27.37 3.65
N ALA A 152 9.14 -27.88 4.60
CA ALA A 152 9.59 -29.27 4.64
C ALA A 152 8.42 -30.25 4.79
N PHE A 153 7.48 -29.96 5.70
CA PHE A 153 6.31 -30.79 5.99
C PHE A 153 5.02 -29.98 5.83
N PRO A 154 4.63 -29.69 4.58
CA PRO A 154 3.61 -28.68 4.31
C PRO A 154 2.20 -29.06 4.73
N TYR A 155 1.88 -30.35 4.78
CA TYR A 155 0.56 -30.83 5.19
C TYR A 155 0.39 -30.92 6.71
N LEU A 156 1.50 -30.99 7.46
CA LEU A 156 1.47 -31.15 8.92
C LEU A 156 1.34 -29.80 9.64
N TYR A 157 2.11 -28.79 9.23
CA TYR A 157 2.22 -27.52 9.96
C TYR A 157 1.39 -26.36 9.37
N ASN A 158 0.58 -26.60 8.32
CA ASN A 158 -0.24 -25.57 7.70
C ASN A 158 -1.70 -25.96 7.61
N ASN A 159 -2.57 -24.99 7.86
CA ASN A 159 -3.98 -25.06 7.51
C ASN A 159 -4.14 -24.74 6.02
N LEU A 160 -5.04 -25.45 5.33
CA LEU A 160 -5.38 -25.21 3.91
C LEU A 160 -4.16 -25.21 2.95
N PRO A 161 -3.38 -26.31 2.86
CA PRO A 161 -2.20 -26.40 1.99
C PRO A 161 -2.57 -26.55 0.50
N HIS A 162 -3.19 -25.53 -0.09
CA HIS A 162 -3.61 -25.53 -1.49
C HIS A 162 -2.44 -25.31 -2.45
N HIS A 163 -2.40 -26.07 -3.55
CA HIS A 163 -1.39 -25.96 -4.62
C HIS A 163 0.06 -26.14 -4.15
N VAL A 164 0.24 -26.86 -3.03
CA VAL A 164 1.54 -27.17 -2.47
C VAL A 164 2.18 -28.34 -3.22
N HIS A 165 3.51 -28.38 -3.25
CA HIS A 165 4.27 -29.49 -3.82
C HIS A 165 5.09 -30.19 -2.73
N LEU A 166 5.16 -31.51 -2.79
CA LEU A 166 6.06 -32.29 -1.93
C LEU A 166 7.51 -32.05 -2.37
N THR A 167 8.37 -31.80 -1.38
CA THR A 167 9.81 -31.67 -1.54
C THR A 167 10.47 -33.04 -1.61
N TRP A 168 11.56 -33.16 -2.35
CA TRP A 168 12.44 -34.32 -2.24
C TRP A 168 13.10 -34.31 -0.86
N TYR A 169 13.11 -35.45 -0.16
CA TYR A 169 13.53 -35.50 1.24
C TYR A 169 15.04 -35.54 1.40
N HIS A 170 15.70 -36.55 0.80
CA HIS A 170 17.14 -36.76 0.94
C HIS A 170 17.64 -37.69 -0.17
N THR A 171 18.86 -37.46 -0.65
CA THR A 171 19.64 -38.44 -1.44
C THR A 171 20.74 -39.05 -0.57
N PRO A 172 21.16 -40.31 -0.77
CA PRO A 172 22.33 -40.85 -0.08
C PRO A 172 23.53 -39.91 -0.23
N ASN A 173 24.25 -39.63 0.86
CA ASN A 173 25.40 -38.74 0.83
C ASN A 173 26.51 -39.32 -0.04
N VAL A 174 26.88 -38.58 -1.07
CA VAL A 174 27.97 -38.96 -1.98
C VAL A 174 29.28 -38.54 -1.34
N VAL A 175 30.03 -39.51 -0.83
CA VAL A 175 31.36 -39.32 -0.24
C VAL A 175 32.45 -39.59 -1.28
N PHE A 176 32.52 -38.70 -2.28
CA PHE A 176 33.56 -38.76 -3.31
C PHE A 176 34.75 -37.90 -2.91
N ILE A 177 35.95 -38.50 -2.91
CA ILE A 177 37.22 -37.82 -2.63
C ILE A 177 37.87 -37.48 -3.96
N LYS A 178 38.16 -36.19 -4.15
CA LYS A 178 38.90 -35.71 -5.31
C LYS A 178 40.39 -35.82 -5.04
N THR A 179 41.11 -36.49 -5.94
CA THR A 179 42.56 -36.57 -5.92
C THR A 179 43.15 -35.28 -6.48
N GLU A 180 43.86 -34.52 -5.65
CA GLU A 180 44.53 -33.27 -6.09
C GLU A 180 45.91 -33.56 -6.71
N ASP A 181 46.57 -34.64 -6.28
CA ASP A 181 47.89 -35.06 -6.76
C ASP A 181 47.75 -36.29 -7.68
N PRO A 182 48.12 -36.18 -8.98
CA PRO A 182 48.07 -37.29 -9.92
C PRO A 182 49.17 -38.33 -9.70
N ASP A 183 50.20 -38.05 -8.89
CA ASP A 183 51.29 -39.00 -8.62
C ASP A 183 50.86 -40.14 -7.68
N LEU A 184 49.75 -39.96 -6.97
CA LEU A 184 49.16 -41.00 -6.12
C LEU A 184 48.38 -42.04 -6.95
N PRO A 185 48.39 -43.34 -6.55
CA PRO A 185 47.63 -44.38 -7.24
C PRO A 185 46.14 -44.05 -7.34
N ALA A 186 45.44 -44.50 -8.38
CA ALA A 186 44.01 -44.21 -8.55
C ALA A 186 43.13 -44.78 -7.42
N PHE A 187 43.54 -45.92 -6.83
CA PHE A 187 42.91 -46.50 -5.66
C PHE A 187 43.92 -46.50 -4.51
N TYR A 188 43.74 -45.59 -3.56
CA TYR A 188 44.55 -45.50 -2.36
C TYR A 188 43.69 -45.15 -1.16
N PHE A 189 44.23 -45.41 0.04
CA PHE A 189 43.58 -45.05 1.28
C PHE A 189 43.88 -43.58 1.60
N ASP A 190 42.96 -42.70 1.22
CA ASP A 190 43.11 -41.26 1.42
C ASP A 190 43.13 -40.89 2.92
N PRO A 191 43.95 -39.92 3.35
CA PRO A 191 44.01 -39.47 4.75
C PRO A 191 42.68 -38.97 5.33
N LEU A 192 41.72 -38.57 4.50
CA LEU A 192 40.37 -38.17 4.90
C LEU A 192 39.48 -39.37 5.27
N ILE A 193 39.86 -40.59 4.88
CA ILE A 193 39.13 -41.81 5.24
C ILE A 193 39.52 -42.25 6.64
N ASN A 194 38.52 -42.50 7.50
CA ASN A 194 38.76 -43.02 8.84
C ASN A 194 39.38 -44.44 8.76
N PRO A 195 40.51 -44.71 9.44
CA PRO A 195 41.14 -46.03 9.40
C PRO A 195 40.24 -47.10 9.98
N ILE A 196 40.23 -48.27 9.35
CA ILE A 196 39.51 -49.44 9.85
C ILE A 196 40.31 -50.04 11.00
N SER A 197 39.92 -49.76 12.25
CA SER A 197 40.50 -50.43 13.41
C SER A 197 39.76 -51.74 13.69
N HIS A 198 40.21 -52.85 13.09
CA HIS A 198 39.66 -54.15 13.43
C HIS A 198 40.10 -54.55 14.85
N ARG A 199 39.18 -54.52 15.81
CA ARG A 199 39.41 -54.91 17.21
C ARG A 199 38.45 -56.04 17.58
N HIS A 200 38.78 -57.26 17.15
CA HIS A 200 38.14 -58.49 17.63
C HIS A 200 39.09 -59.21 18.58
N SER A 201 38.68 -59.43 19.83
CA SER A 201 39.50 -60.06 20.88
C SER A 201 39.56 -61.60 20.77
N VAL A 202 38.60 -62.22 20.08
CA VAL A 202 38.56 -63.65 19.76
C VAL A 202 38.34 -63.76 18.26
N LYS A 203 39.24 -64.45 17.55
CA LYS A 203 39.04 -64.80 16.15
C LYS A 203 37.90 -65.81 16.07
N SER A 204 36.81 -65.48 15.38
CA SER A 204 35.82 -66.48 14.96
C SER A 204 36.55 -67.49 14.08
N GLN A 205 36.58 -68.78 14.44
CA GLN A 205 37.04 -69.82 13.53
C GLN A 205 36.00 -69.95 12.42
N GLU A 206 36.25 -69.27 11.29
CA GLU A 206 35.56 -69.62 10.06
C GLU A 206 35.95 -71.06 9.71
N PRO A 207 35.02 -71.91 9.25
CA PRO A 207 35.31 -73.30 8.88
C PRO A 207 36.20 -73.30 7.63
N LEU A 208 37.51 -73.19 7.85
CA LEU A 208 38.54 -73.42 6.86
C LEU A 208 38.69 -74.95 6.73
N PRO A 209 38.54 -75.52 5.52
CA PRO A 209 38.87 -76.92 5.31
C PRO A 209 40.34 -77.17 5.66
N ASP A 210 40.62 -78.28 6.34
CA ASP A 210 41.99 -78.71 6.65
C ASP A 210 42.72 -79.06 5.33
N ASP A 211 44.03 -78.77 5.26
CA ASP A 211 44.87 -78.98 4.06
C ASP A 211 44.94 -80.44 3.58
N ASP A 212 44.33 -81.40 4.31
CA ASP A 212 44.20 -82.82 3.96
C ASP A 212 43.03 -83.11 2.99
N GLU A 213 42.20 -82.12 2.62
CA GLU A 213 41.23 -82.25 1.51
C GLU A 213 41.91 -82.04 0.15
N GLU A 214 41.99 -83.09 -0.69
CA GLU A 214 42.56 -83.07 -2.06
C GLU A 214 41.73 -82.22 -3.06
N PHE A 215 41.68 -80.90 -2.87
CA PHE A 215 41.06 -79.97 -3.82
C PHE A 215 42.11 -79.03 -4.41
N GLU A 216 42.62 -79.38 -5.60
CA GLU A 216 43.48 -78.52 -6.40
C GLU A 216 42.69 -77.86 -7.54
N LEU A 217 42.92 -76.56 -7.76
CA LEU A 217 42.39 -75.89 -8.94
C LEU A 217 43.14 -76.40 -10.18
N PRO A 218 42.45 -76.68 -11.30
CA PRO A 218 43.12 -77.07 -12.53
C PRO A 218 44.13 -76.01 -13.00
N GLU A 219 45.27 -76.42 -13.55
CA GLU A 219 46.40 -75.54 -13.91
C GLU A 219 46.04 -74.42 -14.90
N PHE A 220 44.95 -74.58 -15.66
CA PHE A 220 44.43 -73.55 -16.57
C PHE A 220 43.56 -72.49 -15.89
N VAL A 221 43.27 -72.62 -14.59
CA VAL A 221 42.43 -71.71 -13.82
C VAL A 221 43.31 -70.67 -13.13
N GLU A 222 43.25 -69.45 -13.66
CA GLU A 222 43.91 -68.27 -13.12
C GLU A 222 42.86 -67.18 -12.81
N PRO A 223 43.20 -66.16 -11.99
CA PRO A 223 42.34 -65.00 -11.83
C PRO A 223 41.99 -64.38 -13.19
N PHE A 224 40.69 -64.12 -13.42
CA PHE A 224 40.15 -63.74 -14.74
C PHE A 224 40.91 -62.62 -15.48
N LEU A 225 41.52 -61.68 -14.76
CA LEU A 225 42.12 -60.45 -15.28
C LEU A 225 43.58 -60.29 -14.79
N LYS A 226 44.31 -61.39 -14.60
CA LYS A 226 45.70 -61.40 -14.11
C LYS A 226 46.64 -60.50 -14.92
N ASP A 227 46.47 -60.46 -16.24
CA ASP A 227 47.34 -59.69 -17.14
C ASP A 227 47.02 -58.18 -17.17
N THR A 228 45.82 -57.77 -16.76
CA THR A 228 45.42 -56.36 -16.80
C THR A 228 45.72 -55.66 -15.48
N PRO A 229 46.38 -54.49 -15.49
CA PRO A 229 46.68 -53.77 -14.26
C PRO A 229 45.41 -53.25 -13.58
N LEU A 230 45.44 -53.15 -12.24
CA LEU A 230 44.30 -52.69 -11.44
C LEU A 230 43.84 -51.27 -11.81
N TYR A 231 44.79 -50.38 -12.14
CA TYR A 231 44.52 -49.03 -12.59
C TYR A 231 45.47 -48.62 -13.71
N THR A 232 45.06 -47.58 -14.44
CA THR A 232 45.81 -46.88 -15.50
C THR A 232 45.76 -45.37 -15.24
N ASP A 233 46.59 -44.59 -15.93
CA ASP A 233 46.69 -43.12 -15.77
C ASP A 233 45.34 -42.39 -15.95
N ASN A 234 44.42 -42.96 -16.74
CA ASN A 234 43.11 -42.37 -17.00
C ASN A 234 42.01 -42.81 -16.01
N THR A 235 42.33 -43.70 -15.07
CA THR A 235 41.34 -44.32 -14.18
C THR A 235 40.78 -43.31 -13.17
N ALA A 236 41.66 -42.56 -12.49
CA ALA A 236 41.25 -41.52 -11.55
C ALA A 236 40.41 -40.43 -12.24
N ASN A 237 40.85 -39.99 -13.42
CA ASN A 237 40.11 -39.03 -14.26
C ASN A 237 38.72 -39.56 -14.66
N GLY A 238 38.63 -40.83 -15.04
CA GLY A 238 37.36 -41.48 -15.37
C GLY A 238 36.39 -41.52 -14.18
N ILE A 239 36.90 -41.81 -12.97
CA ILE A 239 36.12 -41.80 -11.73
C ILE A 239 35.66 -40.37 -11.38
N ALA A 240 36.53 -39.37 -11.53
CA ALA A 240 36.17 -37.97 -11.30
C ALA A 240 35.06 -37.48 -12.24
N LEU A 241 35.10 -37.89 -13.52
CA LEU A 241 34.05 -37.56 -14.49
C LEU A 241 32.69 -38.19 -14.16
N LEU A 242 32.64 -39.27 -13.39
CA LEU A 242 31.39 -39.89 -12.97
C LEU A 242 30.56 -38.93 -12.10
N TRP A 243 31.23 -38.16 -11.23
CA TRP A 243 30.62 -37.18 -10.33
C TRP A 243 30.66 -35.74 -10.86
N ALA A 244 30.99 -35.56 -12.14
CA ALA A 244 30.99 -34.23 -12.76
C ALA A 244 29.57 -33.69 -13.04
N PRO A 245 29.36 -32.36 -13.01
CA PRO A 245 28.08 -31.76 -13.39
C PRO A 245 27.74 -32.05 -14.86
N ARG A 246 26.45 -32.17 -15.18
CA ARG A 246 25.99 -32.14 -16.59
C ARG A 246 26.43 -30.81 -17.22
N PRO A 247 27.26 -30.79 -18.28
CA PRO A 247 27.34 -31.81 -19.34
C PRO A 247 28.49 -32.82 -19.30
N PHE A 248 29.41 -32.78 -18.32
CA PHE A 248 30.70 -33.47 -18.38
C PHE A 248 30.66 -34.96 -17.98
N ASN A 249 29.62 -35.39 -17.28
CA ASN A 249 29.40 -36.81 -16.94
C ASN A 249 28.89 -37.69 -18.10
N LEU A 250 28.97 -37.21 -19.35
CA LEU A 250 28.46 -37.90 -20.53
C LEU A 250 29.56 -38.02 -21.58
N ARG A 251 29.75 -39.21 -22.16
CA ARG A 251 30.68 -39.43 -23.28
C ARG A 251 30.11 -39.03 -24.64
N SER A 252 28.79 -38.96 -24.76
CA SER A 252 28.10 -38.59 -25.99
C SER A 252 26.86 -37.77 -25.69
N GLY A 253 26.53 -36.86 -26.62
CA GLY A 253 25.35 -36.03 -26.49
C GLY A 253 24.89 -35.41 -27.79
N ARG A 254 23.82 -34.63 -27.67
CA ARG A 254 23.31 -33.79 -28.74
C ARG A 254 23.91 -32.39 -28.61
N THR A 255 24.34 -31.80 -29.71
CA THR A 255 24.74 -30.40 -29.73
C THR A 255 23.56 -29.51 -29.35
N ARG A 256 23.85 -28.42 -28.67
CA ARG A 256 22.86 -27.44 -28.18
C ARG A 256 23.17 -26.09 -28.80
N ARG A 257 22.15 -25.26 -28.95
CA ARG A 257 22.35 -23.86 -29.36
C ARG A 257 23.10 -23.14 -28.24
N ALA A 258 24.02 -22.25 -28.59
CA ALA A 258 24.73 -21.39 -27.63
C ALA A 258 23.76 -20.64 -26.69
N LEU A 259 22.60 -20.23 -27.21
CA LEU A 259 21.51 -19.62 -26.45
C LEU A 259 20.99 -20.48 -25.29
N ASP A 260 20.93 -21.80 -25.47
CA ASP A 260 20.30 -22.71 -24.53
C ASP A 260 21.25 -23.14 -23.40
N ILE A 261 22.52 -22.71 -23.43
CA ILE A 261 23.55 -23.02 -22.42
C ILE A 261 23.65 -21.83 -21.45
N PRO A 262 23.20 -21.98 -20.19
CA PRO A 262 23.30 -20.91 -19.20
C PRO A 262 24.51 -21.08 -18.28
N LEU A 263 25.65 -20.49 -18.67
CA LEU A 263 26.92 -20.60 -17.93
C LEU A 263 26.78 -20.30 -16.43
N VAL A 264 26.14 -19.18 -16.08
CA VAL A 264 26.05 -18.68 -14.70
C VAL A 264 24.82 -19.20 -13.93
N LYS A 265 24.12 -20.22 -14.42
CA LYS A 265 22.87 -20.68 -13.79
C LYS A 265 23.10 -21.31 -12.42
N ASN A 266 24.19 -22.05 -12.25
CA ASN A 266 24.44 -22.75 -11.00
C ASN A 266 24.80 -21.76 -9.88
N TRP A 267 25.55 -20.71 -10.21
CA TRP A 267 25.96 -19.69 -9.23
C TRP A 267 24.80 -19.08 -8.45
N TYR A 268 23.71 -18.67 -9.12
CA TYR A 268 22.55 -18.12 -8.40
C TYR A 268 21.55 -19.17 -7.93
N ARG A 269 21.70 -20.44 -8.32
CA ARG A 269 20.93 -21.55 -7.76
C ARG A 269 21.44 -21.96 -6.39
N GLU A 270 22.72 -21.71 -6.12
CA GLU A 270 23.33 -21.90 -4.82
C GLU A 270 23.01 -20.71 -3.89
N HIS A 271 23.31 -20.88 -2.60
CA HIS A 271 23.19 -19.77 -1.66
C HIS A 271 24.21 -18.68 -2.00
N CYS A 272 23.84 -17.43 -1.74
CA CYS A 272 24.79 -16.33 -1.89
C CYS A 272 25.91 -16.49 -0.84
N PRO A 273 27.20 -16.37 -1.22
CA PRO A 273 28.30 -16.45 -0.27
C PRO A 273 28.14 -15.44 0.88
N ALA A 274 28.58 -15.84 2.08
CA ALA A 274 28.58 -14.96 3.25
C ALA A 274 29.47 -13.72 3.00
N GLY A 275 29.15 -12.60 3.65
CA GLY A 275 29.92 -11.34 3.52
C GLY A 275 29.62 -10.50 2.26
N GLN A 276 28.83 -11.01 1.31
CA GLN A 276 28.48 -10.25 0.09
C GLN A 276 27.51 -9.09 0.38
N PRO A 277 27.63 -7.91 -0.28
CA PRO A 277 26.75 -6.76 -0.03
C PRO A 277 25.27 -7.01 -0.32
N VAL A 278 24.38 -6.25 0.33
CA VAL A 278 22.91 -6.36 0.16
C VAL A 278 22.47 -6.33 -1.30
N LYS A 279 23.11 -5.46 -2.10
CA LYS A 279 22.87 -5.33 -3.55
C LYS A 279 22.97 -6.67 -4.29
N VAL A 280 23.99 -7.47 -3.96
CA VAL A 280 24.25 -8.77 -4.58
C VAL A 280 23.27 -9.81 -4.07
N ARG A 281 23.05 -9.88 -2.75
CA ARG A 281 22.08 -10.80 -2.12
C ARG A 281 20.68 -10.64 -2.73
N VAL A 282 20.24 -9.40 -2.97
CA VAL A 282 18.96 -9.11 -3.64
C VAL A 282 18.95 -9.54 -5.11
N SER A 283 20.08 -9.43 -5.81
CA SER A 283 20.19 -9.89 -7.20
C SER A 283 20.12 -11.41 -7.30
N TYR A 284 20.74 -12.17 -6.40
CA TYR A 284 20.57 -13.63 -6.29
C TYR A 284 19.08 -14.01 -6.12
N GLN A 285 18.41 -13.39 -5.14
CA GLN A 285 16.98 -13.62 -4.90
C GLN A 285 16.10 -13.32 -6.12
N LYS A 286 16.40 -12.26 -6.88
CA LYS A 286 15.65 -11.92 -8.11
C LYS A 286 15.90 -12.89 -9.24
N LEU A 287 17.14 -13.35 -9.43
CA LEU A 287 17.47 -14.36 -10.44
C LEU A 287 16.80 -15.70 -10.13
N LEU A 288 16.84 -16.14 -8.86
CA LEU A 288 16.06 -17.27 -8.36
C LEU A 288 14.56 -17.09 -8.63
N LYS A 289 14.01 -15.90 -8.34
CA LYS A 289 12.60 -15.59 -8.63
C LYS A 289 12.28 -15.77 -10.12
N TYR A 290 13.14 -15.31 -11.02
CA TYR A 290 12.92 -15.51 -12.46
C TYR A 290 13.01 -16.98 -12.85
N TYR A 291 13.97 -17.72 -12.28
CA TYR A 291 14.11 -19.16 -12.49
C TYR A 291 12.87 -19.94 -12.06
N VAL A 292 12.38 -19.71 -10.84
CA VAL A 292 11.16 -20.35 -10.30
C VAL A 292 9.93 -19.98 -11.12
N LEU A 293 9.76 -18.71 -11.51
CA LEU A 293 8.61 -18.29 -12.34
C LEU A 293 8.62 -18.93 -13.73
N ASN A 294 9.80 -19.14 -14.32
CA ASN A 294 9.93 -19.83 -15.59
C ASN A 294 9.53 -21.31 -15.46
N ALA A 295 9.96 -21.97 -14.38
CA ALA A 295 9.62 -23.36 -14.11
C ALA A 295 8.12 -23.56 -13.79
N LEU A 296 7.54 -22.71 -12.94
CA LEU A 296 6.14 -22.80 -12.53
C LEU A 296 5.15 -22.56 -13.68
N LYS A 297 5.45 -21.59 -14.56
CA LYS A 297 4.61 -21.26 -15.71
C LYS A 297 4.96 -22.06 -16.97
N HIS A 298 5.84 -23.05 -16.84
CA HIS A 298 6.13 -23.95 -17.93
C HIS A 298 4.87 -24.73 -18.33
N ARG A 299 4.61 -24.77 -19.63
CA ARG A 299 3.60 -25.64 -20.24
C ARG A 299 4.31 -26.42 -21.32
N PRO A 300 4.08 -27.75 -21.43
CA PRO A 300 4.63 -28.53 -22.52
C PRO A 300 4.33 -27.87 -23.87
N PRO A 301 5.31 -27.73 -24.78
CA PRO A 301 5.07 -27.20 -26.11
C PRO A 301 3.98 -28.01 -26.81
N LYS A 302 2.89 -27.35 -27.22
CA LYS A 302 1.85 -28.00 -28.02
C LYS A 302 2.45 -28.45 -29.36
N ALA A 303 2.05 -29.63 -29.85
CA ALA A 303 2.39 -30.03 -31.21
C ALA A 303 1.85 -28.98 -32.19
N GLN A 304 2.70 -28.53 -33.12
CA GLN A 304 2.39 -27.52 -34.13
C GLN A 304 2.98 -27.95 -35.47
N LYS A 305 2.32 -27.60 -36.57
CA LYS A 305 2.87 -27.78 -37.92
C LYS A 305 4.13 -26.91 -38.06
N LYS A 306 5.28 -27.53 -38.36
CA LYS A 306 6.55 -26.82 -38.55
C LYS A 306 6.43 -25.87 -39.75
N ARG A 307 6.64 -24.57 -39.54
CA ARG A 307 6.67 -23.54 -40.59
C ARG A 307 8.10 -23.02 -40.74
N TYR A 308 8.73 -23.31 -41.87
CA TYR A 308 10.13 -22.94 -42.13
C TYR A 308 10.22 -21.71 -43.04
N LEU A 309 10.23 -20.52 -42.43
CA LEU A 309 10.17 -19.25 -43.17
C LEU A 309 11.30 -19.08 -44.20
N PHE A 310 12.55 -19.28 -43.80
CA PHE A 310 13.69 -19.11 -44.71
C PHE A 310 13.78 -20.19 -45.80
N ARG A 311 13.27 -21.40 -45.55
CA ARG A 311 13.17 -22.43 -46.61
C ARG A 311 12.14 -22.00 -47.66
N SER A 312 11.02 -21.42 -47.22
CA SER A 312 10.02 -20.84 -48.12
C SER A 312 10.57 -19.66 -48.91
N PHE A 313 11.36 -18.77 -48.29
CA PHE A 313 11.99 -17.65 -49.01
C PHE A 313 13.02 -18.12 -50.04
N LYS A 314 13.92 -19.06 -49.66
CA LYS A 314 14.93 -19.62 -50.57
C LYS A 314 14.33 -20.35 -51.77
N ALA A 315 13.12 -20.90 -51.64
CA ALA A 315 12.41 -21.54 -52.75
C ALA A 315 11.88 -20.53 -53.79
N THR A 316 11.82 -19.23 -53.47
CA THR A 316 11.38 -18.19 -54.40
C THR A 316 12.55 -17.61 -55.18
N LYS A 317 12.28 -17.12 -56.39
CA LYS A 317 13.30 -16.45 -57.25
C LYS A 317 13.86 -15.13 -56.68
N PHE A 318 13.21 -14.54 -55.68
CA PHE A 318 13.58 -13.24 -55.12
C PHE A 318 14.73 -13.30 -54.11
N PHE A 319 15.08 -14.49 -53.61
CA PHE A 319 16.11 -14.67 -52.58
C PHE A 319 17.21 -15.61 -53.06
N GLN A 320 18.46 -15.17 -52.94
CA GLN A 320 19.65 -15.96 -53.19
C GLN A 320 20.34 -16.34 -51.87
N SER A 321 21.33 -17.24 -51.94
CA SER A 321 22.07 -17.74 -50.78
C SER A 321 23.56 -17.61 -51.03
N THR A 322 24.28 -16.98 -50.11
CA THR A 322 25.75 -16.83 -50.16
C THR A 322 26.34 -17.04 -48.75
N LYS A 323 27.67 -17.07 -48.64
CA LYS A 323 28.43 -17.11 -47.39
C LYS A 323 29.29 -15.83 -47.32
N LEU A 324 29.10 -15.03 -46.28
CA LEU A 324 29.74 -13.73 -46.07
C LEU A 324 30.28 -13.62 -44.64
N ASP A 325 31.15 -12.64 -44.40
CA ASP A 325 31.60 -12.31 -43.06
C ASP A 325 30.44 -11.73 -42.20
N TRP A 326 30.49 -11.96 -40.90
CA TRP A 326 29.47 -11.50 -39.96
C TRP A 326 29.43 -9.97 -39.88
N VAL A 327 30.58 -9.29 -39.93
CA VAL A 327 30.67 -7.82 -39.88
C VAL A 327 30.07 -7.20 -41.13
N GLU A 328 30.38 -7.76 -42.31
CA GLU A 328 29.78 -7.36 -43.59
C GLU A 328 28.25 -7.43 -43.53
N VAL A 329 27.69 -8.57 -43.10
CA VAL A 329 26.24 -8.74 -42.97
C VAL A 329 25.67 -7.78 -41.92
N GLY A 330 26.38 -7.53 -40.83
CA GLY A 330 25.99 -6.56 -39.80
C GLY A 330 25.84 -5.14 -40.35
N LEU A 331 26.83 -4.67 -41.12
CA LEU A 331 26.82 -3.37 -41.79
C LEU A 331 25.69 -3.28 -42.81
N GLN A 332 25.48 -4.34 -43.61
CA GLN A 332 24.37 -4.43 -44.56
C GLN A 332 23.01 -4.30 -43.86
N VAL A 333 22.79 -5.02 -42.75
CA VAL A 333 21.53 -4.94 -41.97
C VAL A 333 21.32 -3.53 -41.40
N CYS A 334 22.37 -2.87 -40.92
CA CYS A 334 22.28 -1.50 -40.41
C CYS A 334 21.93 -0.50 -41.52
N ARG A 335 22.61 -0.58 -42.67
CA ARG A 335 22.36 0.25 -43.87
C ARG A 335 20.93 0.04 -44.39
N GLN A 336 20.49 -1.22 -44.51
CA GLN A 336 19.13 -1.57 -44.91
C GLN A 336 18.08 -1.02 -43.92
N GLY A 337 18.28 -1.22 -42.62
CA GLY A 337 17.37 -0.73 -41.59
C GLY A 337 17.23 0.80 -41.60
N TYR A 338 18.34 1.52 -41.75
CA TYR A 338 18.35 2.98 -41.91
C TYR A 338 17.54 3.41 -43.13
N ASN A 339 17.83 2.82 -44.31
CA ASN A 339 17.15 3.14 -45.55
C ASN A 339 15.64 2.84 -45.48
N MET A 340 15.23 1.71 -44.91
CA MET A 340 13.81 1.37 -44.74
C MET A 340 13.05 2.40 -43.90
N LEU A 341 13.65 2.85 -42.78
CA LEU A 341 13.03 3.86 -41.92
C LEU A 341 13.02 5.24 -42.59
N ASN A 342 14.11 5.60 -43.28
CA ASN A 342 14.20 6.88 -43.96
C ASN A 342 13.23 6.97 -45.14
N LEU A 343 13.11 5.90 -45.95
CA LEU A 343 12.10 5.78 -47.00
C LEU A 343 10.69 5.93 -46.44
N LEU A 344 10.40 5.41 -45.24
CA LEU A 344 9.10 5.60 -44.60
C LEU A 344 8.86 7.05 -44.15
N ILE A 345 9.90 7.78 -43.73
CA ILE A 345 9.82 9.21 -43.41
C ILE A 345 9.51 10.01 -44.68
N HIS A 346 10.28 9.78 -45.75
CA HIS A 346 10.09 10.46 -47.04
C HIS A 346 8.75 10.10 -47.69
N ARG A 347 8.32 8.83 -47.64
CA ARG A 347 7.01 8.38 -48.16
C ARG A 347 5.82 9.08 -47.48
N LYS A 348 6.00 9.56 -46.24
CA LYS A 348 5.00 10.35 -45.51
C LYS A 348 5.12 11.86 -45.74
N ASN A 349 6.06 12.30 -46.58
CA ASN A 349 6.41 13.69 -46.85
C ASN A 349 6.70 14.44 -45.54
N LEU A 350 7.72 13.98 -44.81
CA LEU A 350 8.17 14.51 -43.52
C LEU A 350 9.60 15.07 -43.62
N ASN A 351 9.86 15.93 -44.60
CA ASN A 351 11.20 16.45 -44.93
C ASN A 351 11.85 17.30 -43.81
N TYR A 352 11.06 17.70 -42.80
CA TYR A 352 11.51 18.44 -41.62
C TYR A 352 11.95 17.51 -40.46
N LEU A 353 11.98 16.20 -40.68
CA LEU A 353 12.59 15.23 -39.80
C LEU A 353 13.82 14.63 -40.46
N HIS A 354 14.90 14.54 -39.72
CA HIS A 354 16.12 13.87 -40.11
C HIS A 354 16.34 12.66 -39.19
N LEU A 355 16.63 11.51 -39.79
CA LEU A 355 17.10 10.32 -39.09
C LEU A 355 18.60 10.27 -39.29
N ASP A 356 19.37 10.35 -38.23
CA ASP A 356 20.83 10.20 -38.32
C ASP A 356 21.24 8.72 -38.37
N TYR A 357 22.52 8.43 -38.62
CA TYR A 357 23.01 7.06 -38.81
C TYR A 357 23.03 6.25 -37.51
N ASN A 358 23.10 6.91 -36.35
CA ASN A 358 22.89 6.30 -35.03
C ASN A 358 21.41 6.18 -34.64
N PHE A 359 20.51 6.37 -35.60
CA PHE A 359 19.06 6.23 -35.48
C PHE A 359 18.39 7.24 -34.53
N ASN A 360 18.97 8.42 -34.27
CA ASN A 360 18.25 9.52 -33.62
C ASN A 360 17.32 10.18 -34.65
N LEU A 361 16.06 10.39 -34.26
CA LEU A 361 15.09 11.13 -35.06
C LEU A 361 15.02 12.55 -34.52
N LYS A 362 15.58 13.49 -35.25
CA LYS A 362 15.71 14.90 -34.87
C LYS A 362 14.84 15.77 -35.82
N PRO A 363 14.16 16.82 -35.31
CA PRO A 363 13.54 17.80 -36.18
C PRO A 363 14.60 18.75 -36.74
N VAL A 364 14.58 19.01 -38.05
CA VAL A 364 15.54 19.93 -38.71
C VAL A 364 15.25 21.38 -38.33
N LYS A 365 13.98 21.69 -38.02
CA LYS A 365 13.51 23.02 -37.61
C LYS A 365 12.47 22.90 -36.50
N THR A 366 12.14 24.01 -35.85
CA THR A 366 10.99 24.08 -34.95
C THR A 366 9.70 23.77 -35.71
N LEU A 367 9.00 22.72 -35.28
CA LEU A 367 7.81 22.23 -35.99
C LEU A 367 6.56 23.02 -35.62
N THR A 368 5.76 23.36 -36.63
CA THR A 368 4.40 23.86 -36.43
C THR A 368 3.52 22.78 -35.77
N THR A 369 2.40 23.19 -35.17
CA THR A 369 1.47 22.22 -34.54
C THR A 369 0.90 21.21 -35.54
N LYS A 370 0.72 21.60 -36.81
CA LYS A 370 0.26 20.71 -37.91
C LYS A 370 1.34 19.69 -38.25
N GLU A 371 2.59 20.13 -38.45
CA GLU A 371 3.73 19.25 -38.70
C GLU A 371 3.94 18.28 -37.55
N ARG A 372 3.96 18.75 -36.30
CA ARG A 372 4.12 17.92 -35.10
C ARG A 372 3.04 16.85 -34.96
N LYS A 373 1.79 17.16 -35.31
CA LYS A 373 0.69 16.17 -35.31
C LYS A 373 0.88 15.14 -36.42
N LYS A 374 1.32 15.54 -37.61
CA LYS A 374 1.56 14.67 -38.76
C LYS A 374 2.75 13.73 -38.54
N SER A 375 3.83 14.25 -37.95
CA SER A 375 5.10 13.55 -37.75
C SER A 375 5.17 12.69 -36.49
N ARG A 376 4.10 12.67 -35.68
CA ARG A 376 4.03 11.85 -34.47
C ARG A 376 3.95 10.36 -34.81
N PHE A 377 5.11 9.72 -34.85
CA PHE A 377 5.20 8.27 -35.02
C PHE A 377 4.71 7.51 -33.77
N GLY A 378 4.25 6.28 -34.01
CA GLY A 378 3.81 5.37 -32.95
C GLY A 378 4.92 4.43 -32.48
N ASN A 379 4.57 3.55 -31.54
CA ASN A 379 5.53 2.60 -30.94
C ASN A 379 6.16 1.64 -31.96
N ALA A 380 5.47 1.29 -33.06
CA ALA A 380 6.00 0.37 -34.07
C ALA A 380 7.30 0.89 -34.69
N PHE A 381 7.28 2.16 -35.14
CA PHE A 381 8.43 2.83 -35.73
C PHE A 381 9.56 3.00 -34.72
N HIS A 382 9.24 3.61 -33.56
CA HIS A 382 10.28 3.90 -32.56
C HIS A 382 10.88 2.64 -31.93
N LEU A 383 10.09 1.59 -31.69
CA LEU A 383 10.65 0.35 -31.14
C LEU A 383 11.55 -0.35 -32.16
N CYS A 384 11.19 -0.37 -33.45
CA CYS A 384 12.05 -0.90 -34.51
C CYS A 384 13.37 -0.10 -34.61
N ARG A 385 13.27 1.24 -34.64
CA ARG A 385 14.41 2.16 -34.63
C ARG A 385 15.38 1.88 -33.48
N GLU A 386 14.87 1.71 -32.27
CA GLU A 386 15.72 1.46 -31.09
C GLU A 386 16.32 0.04 -31.07
N VAL A 387 15.64 -0.95 -31.67
CA VAL A 387 16.23 -2.28 -31.90
C VAL A 387 17.40 -2.16 -32.88
N LEU A 388 17.22 -1.43 -33.98
CA LEU A 388 18.29 -1.19 -34.96
C LEU A 388 19.45 -0.41 -34.36
N ARG A 389 19.20 0.57 -33.49
CA ARG A 389 20.24 1.24 -32.70
C ARG A 389 21.04 0.25 -31.86
N LEU A 390 20.38 -0.65 -31.13
CA LEU A 390 21.08 -1.66 -30.34
C LEU A 390 21.95 -2.56 -31.22
N THR A 391 21.42 -3.00 -32.36
CA THR A 391 22.19 -3.78 -33.34
C THR A 391 23.40 -3.00 -33.86
N LYS A 392 23.21 -1.72 -34.22
CA LYS A 392 24.29 -0.86 -34.72
C LYS A 392 25.40 -0.69 -33.68
N LEU A 393 25.06 -0.43 -32.40
CA LEU A 393 26.07 -0.34 -31.34
C LEU A 393 26.94 -1.60 -31.23
N VAL A 394 26.33 -2.79 -31.38
CA VAL A 394 27.05 -4.07 -31.35
C VAL A 394 27.93 -4.23 -32.59
N VAL A 395 27.37 -3.99 -33.79
CA VAL A 395 28.11 -4.11 -35.06
C VAL A 395 29.28 -3.14 -35.10
N ASP A 396 29.06 -1.87 -34.76
CA ASP A 396 30.09 -0.82 -34.75
C ASP A 396 31.23 -1.16 -33.78
N SER A 397 30.93 -1.83 -32.66
CA SER A 397 31.97 -2.30 -31.73
C SER A 397 32.87 -3.33 -32.39
N HIS A 398 32.30 -4.26 -33.15
CA HIS A 398 33.06 -5.23 -33.94
C HIS A 398 33.81 -4.59 -35.11
N VAL A 399 33.25 -3.56 -35.74
CA VAL A 399 33.94 -2.80 -36.80
C VAL A 399 35.19 -2.12 -36.23
N GLN A 400 35.10 -1.46 -35.07
CA GLN A 400 36.25 -0.83 -34.43
C GLN A 400 37.35 -1.82 -34.06
N TYR A 401 36.98 -3.04 -33.64
CA TYR A 401 37.94 -4.13 -33.41
C TYR A 401 38.61 -4.58 -34.72
N ARG A 402 37.83 -4.76 -35.79
CA ARG A 402 38.33 -5.19 -37.10
C ARG A 402 39.21 -4.14 -37.80
N LEU A 403 39.01 -2.87 -37.49
CA LEU A 403 39.87 -1.78 -37.96
C LEU A 403 41.19 -1.65 -37.18
N GLY A 404 41.40 -2.45 -36.13
CA GLY A 404 42.59 -2.33 -35.29
C GLY A 404 42.53 -1.24 -34.22
N ASN A 405 41.43 -0.49 -34.11
CA ASN A 405 41.32 0.65 -33.18
C ASN A 405 41.08 0.23 -31.73
N VAL A 406 40.60 -0.99 -31.50
CA VAL A 406 40.22 -1.51 -30.19
C VAL A 406 40.66 -2.96 -30.06
N ASP A 407 41.22 -3.31 -28.91
CA ASP A 407 41.66 -4.66 -28.57
C ASP A 407 40.48 -5.64 -28.30
N ALA A 408 40.73 -6.95 -28.40
CA ALA A 408 39.75 -8.01 -28.19
C ALA A 408 39.15 -8.01 -26.76
N PHE A 409 39.95 -7.74 -25.72
CA PHE A 409 39.44 -7.62 -24.34
C PHE A 409 38.52 -6.41 -24.19
N GLN A 410 38.88 -5.29 -24.81
CA GLN A 410 38.07 -4.08 -24.82
C GLN A 410 36.77 -4.25 -25.62
N LEU A 411 36.80 -5.04 -26.72
CA LEU A 411 35.59 -5.46 -27.44
C LEU A 411 34.68 -6.28 -26.52
N ALA A 412 35.23 -7.28 -25.83
CA ALA A 412 34.45 -8.13 -24.94
C ALA A 412 33.81 -7.33 -23.77
N ASP A 413 34.56 -6.43 -23.13
CA ASP A 413 34.05 -5.53 -22.09
C ASP A 413 33.01 -4.55 -22.67
N GLY A 414 33.25 -4.05 -23.89
CA GLY A 414 32.31 -3.21 -24.63
C GLY A 414 30.97 -3.90 -24.87
N LEU A 415 30.98 -5.15 -25.33
CA LEU A 415 29.76 -5.96 -25.52
C LEU A 415 29.05 -6.21 -24.18
N GLN A 416 29.80 -6.51 -23.12
CA GLN A 416 29.23 -6.69 -21.78
C GLN A 416 28.54 -5.40 -21.32
N TYR A 417 29.19 -4.26 -21.52
CA TYR A 417 28.65 -2.95 -21.19
C TYR A 417 27.37 -2.66 -21.98
N ILE A 418 27.35 -2.88 -23.30
CA ILE A 418 26.16 -2.70 -24.14
C ILE A 418 24.99 -3.49 -23.58
N PHE A 419 25.15 -4.81 -23.37
CA PHE A 419 24.05 -5.67 -22.95
C PHE A 419 23.62 -5.44 -21.50
N ALA A 420 24.50 -4.96 -20.63
CA ALA A 420 24.14 -4.54 -19.27
C ALA A 420 23.45 -3.17 -19.22
N HIS A 421 23.77 -2.27 -20.16
CA HIS A 421 23.35 -0.86 -20.15
C HIS A 421 22.43 -0.45 -21.32
N VAL A 422 21.72 -1.38 -21.96
CA VAL A 422 20.75 -1.06 -23.03
C VAL A 422 19.74 0.02 -22.64
N GLY A 423 19.29 0.05 -21.38
CA GLY A 423 18.36 1.09 -20.91
C GLY A 423 18.93 2.50 -20.84
N GLN A 424 20.26 2.64 -20.87
CA GLN A 424 20.99 3.91 -20.84
C GLN A 424 21.43 4.31 -22.25
N LEU A 425 21.96 3.35 -23.03
CA LEU A 425 22.44 3.58 -24.40
C LEU A 425 21.32 3.73 -25.43
N THR A 426 20.16 3.12 -25.16
CA THR A 426 18.95 3.24 -26.00
C THR A 426 17.81 3.93 -25.25
N GLY A 427 16.67 4.06 -25.92
CA GLY A 427 15.40 4.55 -25.37
C GLY A 427 14.28 3.52 -25.37
N MET A 428 14.55 2.22 -25.60
CA MET A 428 13.52 1.20 -25.88
C MET A 428 12.40 1.12 -24.82
N TYR A 429 12.74 1.33 -23.54
CA TYR A 429 11.79 1.26 -22.42
C TYR A 429 10.68 2.31 -22.51
N ARG A 430 10.90 3.43 -23.23
CA ARG A 430 9.89 4.49 -23.44
C ARG A 430 8.75 4.00 -24.33
N TYR A 431 9.08 3.20 -25.35
CA TYR A 431 8.12 2.69 -26.34
C TYR A 431 7.56 1.30 -25.95
N LYS A 432 8.26 0.57 -25.08
CA LYS A 432 7.78 -0.68 -24.46
C LYS A 432 8.32 -0.87 -23.04
N TYR A 433 7.59 -0.36 -22.04
CA TYR A 433 8.04 -0.37 -20.64
C TYR A 433 8.22 -1.76 -20.02
N LYS A 434 7.55 -2.81 -20.55
CA LYS A 434 7.73 -4.20 -20.06
C LYS A 434 9.18 -4.68 -20.16
N LEU A 435 9.99 -4.03 -21.00
CA LEU A 435 11.43 -4.25 -21.14
C LEU A 435 12.23 -4.02 -19.84
N MET A 436 11.68 -3.25 -18.89
CA MET A 436 12.30 -3.10 -17.57
C MET A 436 12.55 -4.44 -16.86
N ARG A 437 11.83 -5.51 -17.23
CA ARG A 437 12.15 -6.88 -16.79
C ARG A 437 13.56 -7.30 -17.24
N GLN A 438 13.88 -7.15 -18.52
CA GLN A 438 15.18 -7.49 -19.10
C GLN A 438 16.29 -6.61 -18.53
N ILE A 439 16.09 -5.29 -18.50
CA ILE A 439 17.08 -4.35 -17.97
C ILE A 439 17.45 -4.67 -16.52
N ARG A 440 16.46 -4.98 -15.66
CA ARG A 440 16.73 -5.39 -14.28
C ARG A 440 17.47 -6.73 -14.22
N MET A 441 17.07 -7.70 -15.04
CA MET A 441 17.75 -9.01 -15.11
C MET A 441 19.21 -8.87 -15.53
N CYS A 442 19.54 -8.03 -16.52
CA CYS A 442 20.92 -7.77 -16.91
C CYS A 442 21.72 -7.07 -15.80
N LYS A 443 21.11 -6.14 -15.05
CA LYS A 443 21.75 -5.56 -13.86
C LYS A 443 22.01 -6.60 -12.77
N ASP A 444 21.05 -7.49 -12.51
CA ASP A 444 21.22 -8.56 -11.53
C ASP A 444 22.32 -9.55 -11.95
N LEU A 445 22.40 -9.89 -13.25
CA LEU A 445 23.50 -10.69 -13.81
C LEU A 445 24.84 -9.97 -13.70
N LYS A 446 24.88 -8.65 -13.96
CA LYS A 446 26.10 -7.85 -13.79
C LYS A 446 26.62 -7.93 -12.35
N HIS A 447 25.75 -7.77 -11.35
CA HIS A 447 26.14 -7.89 -9.94
C HIS A 447 26.66 -9.30 -9.62
N LEU A 448 25.97 -10.34 -10.11
CA LEU A 448 26.39 -11.73 -9.92
C LEU A 448 27.80 -11.98 -10.49
N ILE A 449 28.05 -11.53 -11.72
CA ILE A 449 29.32 -11.76 -12.43
C ILE A 449 30.44 -10.94 -11.79
N TYR A 450 30.25 -9.64 -11.58
CA TYR A 450 31.33 -8.75 -11.13
C TYR A 450 31.85 -9.11 -9.74
N TYR A 451 30.97 -9.53 -8.82
CA TYR A 451 31.41 -9.92 -7.47
C TYR A 451 32.05 -11.30 -7.40
N ARG A 452 32.00 -12.09 -8.49
CA ARG A 452 32.78 -13.32 -8.63
C ARG A 452 34.07 -13.06 -9.42
N PHE A 453 34.00 -12.25 -10.47
CA PHE A 453 35.13 -11.90 -11.34
C PHE A 453 36.16 -10.99 -10.67
N ASN A 454 35.72 -9.93 -9.98
CA ASN A 454 36.58 -8.96 -9.31
C ASN A 454 36.87 -9.41 -7.86
N THR A 455 37.40 -10.62 -7.70
CA THR A 455 37.78 -11.21 -6.42
C THR A 455 39.29 -11.50 -6.42
N GLY A 456 39.94 -11.45 -5.25
CA GLY A 456 41.39 -11.66 -5.14
C GLY A 456 42.18 -10.46 -5.68
N PRO A 457 43.19 -10.66 -6.54
CA PRO A 457 44.02 -9.57 -7.08
C PRO A 457 43.28 -8.59 -8.00
N VAL A 458 42.14 -8.98 -8.57
CA VAL A 458 41.40 -8.17 -9.55
C VAL A 458 40.57 -7.09 -8.85
N GLY A 459 40.97 -5.83 -9.02
CA GLY A 459 40.32 -4.67 -8.40
C GLY A 459 38.98 -4.26 -9.01
N LYS A 460 38.40 -3.18 -8.49
CA LYS A 460 37.19 -2.55 -9.06
C LYS A 460 37.56 -1.66 -10.24
N GLY A 461 37.27 -2.11 -11.46
CA GLY A 461 37.55 -1.34 -12.68
C GLY A 461 36.77 -1.86 -13.90
N PRO A 462 36.82 -1.13 -15.02
CA PRO A 462 36.44 -1.68 -16.33
C PRO A 462 37.40 -2.81 -16.72
N GLY A 463 36.93 -3.83 -17.45
CA GLY A 463 37.74 -5.01 -17.81
C GLY A 463 37.03 -6.36 -17.67
N CYS A 464 35.71 -6.38 -17.46
CA CYS A 464 34.95 -7.63 -17.34
C CYS A 464 34.26 -7.94 -18.68
N GLY A 465 34.92 -8.74 -19.53
CA GLY A 465 34.43 -9.14 -20.85
C GLY A 465 33.37 -10.25 -20.92
N PHE A 466 32.69 -10.59 -19.82
CA PHE A 466 31.80 -11.77 -19.77
C PHE A 466 30.35 -11.50 -20.22
N TRP A 467 30.15 -11.29 -21.53
CA TRP A 467 28.89 -10.78 -22.11
C TRP A 467 27.78 -11.81 -22.39
N ALA A 468 28.11 -13.11 -22.40
CA ALA A 468 27.19 -14.17 -22.80
C ALA A 468 25.84 -14.18 -22.02
N PRO A 469 25.79 -13.98 -20.69
CA PRO A 469 24.51 -13.96 -19.97
C PRO A 469 23.60 -12.79 -20.39
N GLY A 470 24.16 -11.59 -20.59
CA GLY A 470 23.42 -10.41 -21.03
C GLY A 470 22.88 -10.59 -22.45
N TRP A 471 23.73 -11.05 -23.37
CA TRP A 471 23.37 -11.34 -24.76
C TRP A 471 22.18 -12.30 -24.88
N ARG A 472 22.18 -13.40 -24.10
CA ARG A 472 21.08 -14.37 -24.08
C ARG A 472 19.76 -13.75 -23.67
N VAL A 473 19.76 -12.86 -22.67
CA VAL A 473 18.54 -12.16 -22.22
C VAL A 473 17.93 -11.34 -23.35
N TRP A 474 18.76 -10.64 -24.12
CA TRP A 474 18.32 -9.81 -25.25
C TRP A 474 17.84 -10.64 -26.44
N LEU A 475 18.48 -11.77 -26.74
CA LEU A 475 17.98 -12.67 -27.78
C LEU A 475 16.67 -13.37 -27.40
N PHE A 476 16.47 -13.77 -26.14
CA PHE A 476 15.17 -14.25 -25.68
C PHE A 476 14.09 -13.17 -25.70
N PHE A 477 14.47 -11.91 -25.49
CA PHE A 477 13.58 -10.79 -25.73
C PHE A 477 13.19 -10.67 -27.20
N MET A 478 14.17 -10.77 -28.12
CA MET A 478 13.92 -10.72 -29.55
C MET A 478 12.99 -11.85 -30.01
N ARG A 479 13.18 -13.08 -29.51
CA ARG A 479 12.27 -14.22 -29.78
C ARG A 479 10.79 -13.89 -29.51
N GLY A 480 10.50 -13.15 -28.44
CA GLY A 480 9.14 -12.75 -28.09
C GLY A 480 8.66 -11.46 -28.76
N ILE A 481 9.57 -10.61 -29.23
CA ILE A 481 9.23 -9.32 -29.84
C ILE A 481 9.01 -9.41 -31.35
N THR A 482 9.71 -10.31 -32.04
CA THR A 482 9.62 -10.49 -33.50
C THR A 482 8.16 -10.61 -33.98
N PRO A 483 7.32 -11.55 -33.48
CA PRO A 483 5.94 -11.65 -33.97
C PRO A 483 5.08 -10.42 -33.63
N LEU A 484 5.40 -9.69 -32.56
CA LEU A 484 4.70 -8.46 -32.21
C LEU A 484 5.05 -7.32 -33.18
N LEU A 485 6.34 -7.15 -33.48
CA LEU A 485 6.83 -6.14 -34.40
C LEU A 485 6.41 -6.44 -35.84
N GLU A 486 6.47 -7.69 -36.28
CA GLU A 486 5.97 -8.11 -37.60
C GLU A 486 4.52 -7.68 -37.80
N ARG A 487 3.65 -7.98 -36.84
CA ARG A 487 2.24 -7.55 -36.90
C ARG A 487 2.10 -6.02 -36.88
N TRP A 488 2.87 -5.33 -36.05
CA TRP A 488 2.77 -3.88 -35.90
C TRP A 488 3.29 -3.13 -37.14
N LEU A 489 4.40 -3.58 -37.71
CA LEU A 489 4.98 -3.04 -38.93
C LEU A 489 4.11 -3.42 -40.13
N GLY A 490 3.62 -4.66 -40.22
CA GLY A 490 2.66 -5.08 -41.24
C GLY A 490 1.42 -4.19 -41.25
N ASN A 491 0.79 -3.96 -40.10
CA ASN A 491 -0.36 -3.03 -39.99
C ASN A 491 0.01 -1.58 -40.32
N LEU A 492 1.25 -1.15 -40.01
CA LEU A 492 1.71 0.20 -40.33
C LEU A 492 1.90 0.39 -41.83
N LEU A 493 2.52 -0.58 -42.49
CA LEU A 493 2.77 -0.60 -43.93
C LEU A 493 1.46 -0.75 -44.71
N ALA A 494 0.62 -1.73 -44.37
CA ALA A 494 -0.70 -1.90 -44.98
C ALA A 494 -1.50 -0.59 -44.90
N ARG A 495 -1.56 0.06 -43.73
CA ARG A 495 -2.25 1.35 -43.58
C ARG A 495 -1.60 2.49 -44.38
N GLN A 496 -0.30 2.43 -44.65
CA GLN A 496 0.41 3.44 -45.42
C GLN A 496 0.19 3.27 -46.92
N PHE A 497 0.07 2.03 -47.40
CA PHE A 497 -0.12 1.71 -48.82
C PHE A 497 -1.61 1.64 -49.21
N GLU A 498 -2.43 0.93 -48.44
CA GLU A 498 -3.87 0.76 -48.67
C GLU A 498 -4.72 1.91 -48.09
N GLY A 499 -4.13 2.73 -47.22
CA GLY A 499 -4.85 3.77 -46.49
C GLY A 499 -5.59 3.25 -45.24
N ARG A 500 -6.38 4.12 -44.61
CA ARG A 500 -7.17 3.77 -43.41
C ARG A 500 -8.64 3.59 -43.77
N HIS A 501 -9.18 2.40 -43.54
CA HIS A 501 -10.62 2.13 -43.57
C HIS A 501 -11.35 2.97 -42.50
N SER A 502 -12.20 3.93 -42.92
CA SER A 502 -12.83 4.88 -41.99
C SER A 502 -13.97 4.26 -41.14
N LYS A 503 -14.68 3.27 -41.69
CA LYS A 503 -15.81 2.56 -41.05
C LYS A 503 -15.66 1.03 -41.01
N GLY A 504 -14.47 0.49 -41.31
CA GLY A 504 -14.28 -0.96 -41.46
C GLY A 504 -14.37 -1.78 -40.17
N VAL A 505 -14.20 -1.18 -38.98
CA VAL A 505 -14.31 -1.87 -37.69
C VAL A 505 -15.26 -1.10 -36.78
N ALA A 506 -16.32 -1.76 -36.32
CA ALA A 506 -17.24 -1.21 -35.34
C ALA A 506 -16.48 -0.85 -34.06
N LYS A 507 -16.66 0.39 -33.60
CA LYS A 507 -15.95 0.86 -32.40
C LYS A 507 -16.59 0.22 -31.16
N THR A 508 -15.79 -0.48 -30.36
CA THR A 508 -16.25 -1.07 -29.10
C THR A 508 -16.68 -0.01 -28.09
N VAL A 509 -17.70 -0.34 -27.30
CA VAL A 509 -18.22 0.53 -26.23
C VAL A 509 -17.28 0.45 -25.03
N THR A 510 -16.32 1.37 -25.00
CA THR A 510 -15.39 1.50 -23.87
C THR A 510 -15.96 2.42 -22.79
N LYS A 511 -15.33 2.48 -21.61
CA LYS A 511 -15.75 3.26 -20.42
C LYS A 511 -16.23 4.69 -20.72
N GLN A 512 -15.62 5.39 -21.68
CA GLN A 512 -15.98 6.76 -22.04
C GLN A 512 -17.35 6.88 -22.74
N ARG A 513 -17.80 5.81 -23.41
CA ARG A 513 -19.01 5.79 -24.25
C ARG A 513 -20.18 5.04 -23.64
N VAL A 514 -20.00 4.41 -22.48
CA VAL A 514 -21.04 3.60 -21.83
C VAL A 514 -22.32 4.41 -21.62
N GLU A 515 -22.23 5.63 -21.07
CA GLU A 515 -23.41 6.48 -20.83
C GLU A 515 -24.06 6.92 -22.16
N SER A 516 -23.26 7.37 -23.14
CA SER A 516 -23.77 7.82 -24.43
C SER A 516 -24.40 6.69 -25.27
N HIS A 517 -23.84 5.49 -25.18
CA HIS A 517 -24.37 4.32 -25.87
C HIS A 517 -25.63 3.81 -25.20
N PHE A 518 -25.70 3.79 -23.86
CA PHE A 518 -26.94 3.49 -23.15
C PHE A 518 -28.07 4.44 -23.56
N ASP A 519 -27.80 5.74 -23.64
CA ASP A 519 -28.78 6.72 -24.12
C ASP A 519 -29.18 6.52 -25.59
N LEU A 520 -28.26 6.04 -26.44
CA LEU A 520 -28.53 5.73 -27.85
C LEU A 520 -29.47 4.53 -27.98
N GLU A 521 -29.14 3.42 -27.30
CA GLU A 521 -29.94 2.19 -27.29
C GLU A 521 -31.32 2.42 -26.67
N LEU A 522 -31.40 3.18 -25.57
CA LEU A 522 -32.66 3.55 -24.95
C LEU A 522 -33.58 4.32 -25.91
N ARG A 523 -33.01 5.29 -26.66
CA ARG A 523 -33.78 6.05 -27.66
C ARG A 523 -34.21 5.17 -28.83
N ALA A 524 -33.37 4.23 -29.25
CA ALA A 524 -33.72 3.27 -30.30
C ALA A 524 -34.87 2.35 -29.86
N ALA A 525 -34.79 1.76 -28.66
CA ALA A 525 -35.84 0.92 -28.10
C ALA A 525 -37.18 1.67 -27.97
N VAL A 526 -37.15 2.91 -27.46
CA VAL A 526 -38.35 3.75 -27.38
C VAL A 526 -38.91 4.07 -28.78
N MET A 527 -38.06 4.29 -29.79
CA MET A 527 -38.55 4.51 -31.16
C MET A 527 -39.23 3.27 -31.74
N HIS A 528 -38.71 2.07 -31.48
CA HIS A 528 -39.35 0.83 -31.90
C HIS A 528 -40.74 0.68 -31.27
N ASP A 529 -40.84 0.85 -29.94
CA ASP A 529 -42.12 0.78 -29.23
C ASP A 529 -43.12 1.86 -29.72
N ILE A 530 -42.65 3.08 -30.02
CA ILE A 530 -43.50 4.13 -30.61
C ILE A 530 -44.05 3.70 -31.97
N LEU A 531 -43.21 3.13 -32.83
CA LEU A 531 -43.65 2.72 -34.18
C LEU A 531 -44.66 1.57 -34.13
N ASP A 532 -44.49 0.66 -33.17
CA ASP A 532 -45.38 -0.51 -33.00
C ASP A 532 -46.72 -0.12 -32.36
N MET A 533 -46.75 0.88 -31.47
CA MET A 533 -47.98 1.35 -30.81
C MET A 533 -48.83 2.30 -31.66
N MET A 534 -48.28 2.89 -32.73
CA MET A 534 -48.99 3.89 -33.53
C MET A 534 -49.86 3.22 -34.62
N PRO A 535 -51.16 3.56 -34.72
CA PRO A 535 -52.05 3.00 -35.74
C PRO A 535 -51.61 3.36 -37.16
N GLU A 536 -52.06 2.57 -38.14
CA GLU A 536 -51.74 2.78 -39.55
C GLU A 536 -52.26 4.16 -40.02
N GLY A 537 -51.32 5.07 -40.36
CA GLY A 537 -51.63 6.43 -40.80
C GLY A 537 -50.86 7.57 -40.08
N ILE A 538 -50.24 7.33 -38.91
CA ILE A 538 -49.59 8.40 -38.08
C ILE A 538 -48.06 8.17 -37.88
N LYS A 539 -47.36 7.56 -38.84
CA LYS A 539 -46.09 6.87 -38.53
C LYS A 539 -44.79 7.70 -38.49
N GLN A 540 -44.72 8.97 -38.96
CA GLN A 540 -43.40 9.62 -39.14
C GLN A 540 -43.15 10.99 -38.43
N ASN A 541 -44.16 11.83 -38.19
CA ASN A 541 -43.88 13.21 -37.74
C ASN A 541 -43.86 13.43 -36.20
N LYS A 542 -44.43 12.53 -35.38
CA LYS A 542 -44.56 12.72 -33.92
C LYS A 542 -43.50 12.03 -33.05
N ALA A 543 -42.68 11.12 -33.61
CA ALA A 543 -41.69 10.36 -32.84
C ALA A 543 -40.63 11.24 -32.16
N ARG A 544 -40.20 12.33 -32.83
CA ARG A 544 -39.25 13.29 -32.24
C ARG A 544 -39.82 14.00 -31.01
N THR A 545 -41.08 14.40 -31.06
CA THR A 545 -41.79 15.06 -29.96
C THR A 545 -41.94 14.12 -28.76
N ILE A 546 -42.29 12.85 -28.98
CA ILE A 546 -42.37 11.85 -27.91
C ILE A 546 -40.98 11.64 -27.24
N LEU A 547 -39.89 11.60 -28.02
CA LEU A 547 -38.53 11.52 -27.45
C LEU A 547 -38.11 12.78 -26.68
N GLN A 548 -38.67 13.96 -27.02
CA GLN A 548 -38.50 15.17 -26.21
C GLN A 548 -39.23 15.05 -24.88
N HIS A 549 -40.48 14.55 -24.88
CA HIS A 549 -41.22 14.25 -23.64
C HIS A 549 -40.50 13.22 -22.76
N LEU A 550 -39.93 12.15 -23.33
CA LEU A 550 -39.09 11.19 -22.59
C LEU A 550 -37.90 11.89 -21.93
N SER A 551 -37.23 12.78 -22.67
CA SER A 551 -36.07 13.51 -22.16
C SER A 551 -36.44 14.49 -21.05
N GLU A 552 -37.61 15.12 -21.14
CA GLU A 552 -38.14 16.03 -20.13
C GLU A 552 -38.61 15.28 -18.89
N ALA A 553 -39.35 14.17 -19.05
CA ALA A 553 -39.75 13.29 -17.95
C ALA A 553 -38.53 12.81 -17.13
N TRP A 554 -37.43 12.49 -17.80
CA TRP A 554 -36.16 12.17 -17.13
C TRP A 554 -35.53 13.35 -16.37
N ARG A 555 -35.66 14.58 -16.86
CA ARG A 555 -35.22 15.79 -16.14
C ARG A 555 -36.09 16.04 -14.91
N CYS A 556 -37.41 15.99 -15.07
CA CYS A 556 -38.38 16.10 -13.97
C CYS A 556 -38.09 15.07 -12.88
N TRP A 557 -37.87 13.80 -13.25
CA TRP A 557 -37.52 12.75 -12.28
C TRP A 557 -36.25 13.08 -11.48
N LYS A 558 -35.18 13.58 -12.14
CA LYS A 558 -33.94 13.98 -11.45
C LYS A 558 -34.11 15.21 -10.56
N ALA A 559 -35.01 16.13 -10.91
CA ALA A 559 -35.36 17.32 -10.14
C ALA A 559 -36.40 17.05 -9.05
N ASN A 560 -36.97 15.85 -9.04
CA ASN A 560 -38.13 15.48 -8.21
C ASN A 560 -39.37 16.35 -8.44
N ILE A 561 -39.53 16.85 -9.66
CA ILE A 561 -40.72 17.58 -10.08
C ILE A 561 -41.74 16.53 -10.57
N PRO A 562 -43.01 16.57 -10.12
CA PRO A 562 -44.03 15.67 -10.63
C PRO A 562 -44.23 15.94 -12.12
N TRP A 563 -44.12 14.88 -12.91
CA TRP A 563 -44.39 14.90 -14.34
C TRP A 563 -45.82 14.37 -14.53
N LYS A 564 -46.84 15.20 -14.27
CA LYS A 564 -48.26 14.88 -14.50
C LYS A 564 -49.15 16.13 -14.62
N ALA A 565 -50.25 16.01 -15.38
CA ALA A 565 -51.31 17.02 -15.49
C ALA A 565 -52.11 17.15 -14.17
N SER A 566 -51.95 18.27 -13.49
CA SER A 566 -52.80 18.73 -12.39
C SER A 566 -53.27 20.14 -12.78
N LEU A 567 -54.58 20.43 -12.66
CA LEU A 567 -55.18 21.74 -12.91
C LEU A 567 -54.64 22.78 -11.89
N SER A 568 -53.41 23.26 -12.06
CA SER A 568 -52.90 24.52 -11.52
C SER A 568 -51.39 24.61 -11.74
N LEU A 569 -50.97 25.68 -12.42
CA LEU A 569 -49.60 26.19 -12.61
C LEU A 569 -48.66 25.52 -13.66
N ALA A 570 -48.78 26.05 -14.89
CA ALA A 570 -47.74 26.63 -15.75
C ALA A 570 -46.61 25.80 -16.41
N LEU A 571 -46.53 24.46 -16.29
CA LEU A 571 -45.68 23.64 -17.18
C LEU A 571 -46.48 22.47 -17.78
N PHE A 572 -47.03 22.71 -18.97
CA PHE A 572 -48.10 21.94 -19.59
C PHE A 572 -47.59 20.77 -20.48
N VAL A 573 -48.10 19.55 -20.22
CA VAL A 573 -48.36 18.52 -21.27
C VAL A 573 -49.82 18.06 -21.16
N PRO A 574 -50.81 18.87 -21.58
CA PRO A 574 -52.20 18.45 -21.68
C PRO A 574 -52.40 17.66 -22.98
N GLY A 575 -53.03 16.48 -22.90
CA GLY A 575 -53.44 15.70 -24.07
C GLY A 575 -52.45 14.63 -24.58
N LEU A 576 -51.50 14.15 -23.77
CA LEU A 576 -50.67 13.00 -24.15
C LEU A 576 -51.46 11.69 -24.00
N PRO A 577 -51.47 10.79 -25.01
CA PRO A 577 -52.12 9.49 -24.90
C PRO A 577 -51.57 8.64 -23.75
N THR A 578 -52.47 8.01 -22.98
CA THR A 578 -52.11 7.18 -21.82
C THR A 578 -51.14 6.03 -22.15
N PRO A 579 -51.17 5.36 -23.32
CA PRO A 579 -50.17 4.36 -23.67
C PRO A 579 -48.75 4.95 -23.80
N ILE A 580 -48.65 6.16 -24.35
CA ILE A 580 -47.37 6.87 -24.52
C ILE A 580 -46.84 7.34 -23.17
N GLU A 581 -47.72 7.85 -22.29
CA GLU A 581 -47.36 8.22 -20.92
C GLU A 581 -46.79 7.02 -20.14
N ASN A 582 -47.49 5.88 -20.17
CA ASN A 582 -47.06 4.65 -19.50
C ASN A 582 -45.73 4.11 -20.06
N MET A 583 -45.56 4.14 -21.38
CA MET A 583 -44.29 3.79 -22.02
C MET A 583 -43.14 4.70 -21.55
N ILE A 584 -43.35 6.02 -21.52
CA ILE A 584 -42.35 6.97 -21.03
C ILE A 584 -42.01 6.68 -19.56
N LEU A 585 -43.01 6.49 -18.69
CA LEU A 585 -42.79 6.19 -17.27
C LEU A 585 -42.00 4.89 -17.07
N ARG A 586 -42.30 3.85 -17.86
CA ARG A 586 -41.56 2.57 -17.84
C ARG A 586 -40.07 2.78 -18.15
N TYR A 587 -39.75 3.50 -19.22
CA TYR A 587 -38.35 3.74 -19.60
C TYR A 587 -37.63 4.74 -18.69
N VAL A 588 -38.34 5.72 -18.13
CA VAL A 588 -37.80 6.63 -17.11
C VAL A 588 -37.44 5.85 -15.85
N LYS A 589 -38.28 4.92 -15.40
CA LYS A 589 -38.00 4.01 -14.27
C LYS A 589 -36.80 3.11 -14.57
N ALA A 590 -36.75 2.46 -15.73
CA ALA A 590 -35.62 1.63 -16.12
C ALA A 590 -34.29 2.41 -16.11
N LYS A 591 -34.30 3.65 -16.59
CA LYS A 591 -33.15 4.56 -16.54
C LYS A 591 -32.80 5.00 -15.11
N ALA A 592 -33.79 5.23 -14.26
CA ALA A 592 -33.61 5.56 -12.85
C ALA A 592 -32.94 4.42 -12.07
N ASP A 593 -33.37 3.17 -12.30
CA ASP A 593 -32.81 1.99 -11.65
C ASP A 593 -31.35 1.80 -12.06
N TRP A 594 -31.06 1.85 -13.36
CA TRP A 594 -29.68 1.81 -13.86
C TRP A 594 -28.80 2.92 -13.26
N TRP A 595 -29.33 4.15 -13.18
CA TRP A 595 -28.60 5.31 -12.67
C TRP A 595 -28.28 5.18 -11.17
N THR A 596 -29.23 4.67 -10.38
CA THR A 596 -29.15 4.47 -8.92
C THR A 596 -28.22 3.31 -8.59
N ASN A 597 -28.38 2.16 -9.26
CA ASN A 597 -27.48 1.01 -9.11
C ASN A 597 -26.03 1.38 -9.44
N THR A 598 -25.83 2.16 -10.51
CA THR A 598 -24.51 2.68 -10.86
C THR A 598 -23.96 3.63 -9.79
N ALA A 599 -24.81 4.43 -9.12
CA ALA A 599 -24.39 5.30 -8.02
C ALA A 599 -23.95 4.49 -6.80
N HIS A 600 -24.72 3.47 -6.39
CA HIS A 600 -24.36 2.58 -5.28
C HIS A 600 -23.06 1.81 -5.56
N TYR A 601 -22.95 1.20 -6.74
CA TYR A 601 -21.74 0.50 -7.15
C TYR A 601 -20.49 1.39 -7.12
N ASN A 602 -20.59 2.61 -7.67
CA ASN A 602 -19.46 3.55 -7.63
C ASN A 602 -19.19 4.08 -6.22
N ARG A 603 -20.22 4.31 -5.40
CA ARG A 603 -20.05 4.73 -4.00
C ARG A 603 -19.28 3.68 -3.21
N GLU A 604 -19.62 2.40 -3.37
CA GLU A 604 -18.96 1.32 -2.66
C GLU A 604 -17.50 1.15 -3.12
N ARG A 605 -17.24 1.27 -4.42
CA ARG A 605 -15.87 1.30 -4.95
C ARG A 605 -15.04 2.47 -4.42
N ILE A 606 -15.64 3.66 -4.32
CA ILE A 606 -14.99 4.84 -3.74
C ILE A 606 -14.69 4.59 -2.25
N ARG A 607 -15.64 4.01 -1.50
CA ARG A 607 -15.51 3.69 -0.07
C ARG A 607 -14.35 2.71 0.19
N ARG A 608 -14.29 1.60 -0.56
CA ARG A 608 -13.22 0.58 -0.44
C ARG A 608 -11.83 1.04 -0.90
N GLY A 609 -11.73 2.21 -1.55
CA GLY A 609 -10.44 2.67 -2.06
C GLY A 609 -10.02 2.10 -3.41
N ALA A 610 -10.95 1.52 -4.18
CA ALA A 610 -10.66 0.99 -5.51
C ALA A 610 -10.23 2.11 -6.47
N THR A 611 -9.55 1.73 -7.56
CA THR A 611 -9.13 2.68 -8.60
C THR A 611 -10.35 3.31 -9.27
N VAL A 612 -10.55 4.60 -9.00
CA VAL A 612 -11.68 5.41 -9.49
C VAL A 612 -11.18 6.73 -10.07
N ASP A 613 -11.81 7.15 -11.17
CA ASP A 613 -11.42 8.41 -11.83
C ASP A 613 -11.97 9.59 -11.03
N LYS A 614 -11.27 10.72 -11.09
CA LYS A 614 -11.69 11.98 -10.46
C LYS A 614 -13.07 12.44 -10.93
N THR A 615 -13.37 12.26 -12.22
CA THR A 615 -14.67 12.62 -12.82
C THR A 615 -15.80 11.76 -12.28
N VAL A 616 -15.57 10.46 -12.10
CA VAL A 616 -16.55 9.53 -11.50
C VAL A 616 -16.88 9.94 -10.08
N CYS A 617 -15.89 10.34 -9.28
CA CYS A 617 -16.14 10.80 -7.91
C CYS A 617 -17.02 12.06 -7.86
N LYS A 618 -16.76 13.03 -8.74
CA LYS A 618 -17.60 14.25 -8.87
C LYS A 618 -19.01 13.93 -9.35
N LYS A 619 -19.15 13.06 -10.36
CA LYS A 619 -20.45 12.60 -10.85
C LYS A 619 -21.21 11.91 -9.72
N ASN A 620 -20.58 10.97 -9.03
CA ASN A 620 -21.19 10.21 -7.94
C ASN A 620 -21.66 11.11 -6.79
N LEU A 621 -20.87 12.13 -6.41
CA LEU A 621 -21.30 13.13 -5.44
C LEU A 621 -22.59 13.83 -5.90
N GLY A 622 -22.63 14.30 -7.15
CA GLY A 622 -23.85 14.92 -7.70
C GLY A 622 -25.05 13.97 -7.80
N ARG A 623 -24.80 12.66 -8.00
CA ARG A 623 -25.87 11.65 -7.98
C ARG A 623 -26.43 11.45 -6.57
N LEU A 624 -25.56 11.24 -5.58
CA LEU A 624 -25.96 11.03 -4.19
C LEU A 624 -26.64 12.26 -3.59
N THR A 625 -26.20 13.48 -3.92
CA THR A 625 -26.88 14.70 -3.46
C THR A 625 -28.33 14.76 -3.95
N ARG A 626 -28.61 14.36 -5.20
CA ARG A 626 -29.99 14.30 -5.71
C ARG A 626 -30.81 13.22 -5.03
N LEU A 627 -30.26 12.01 -4.84
CA LEU A 627 -30.95 10.94 -4.13
C LEU A 627 -31.30 11.33 -2.69
N TYR A 628 -30.36 11.96 -1.99
CA TYR A 628 -30.58 12.48 -0.65
C TYR A 628 -31.72 13.51 -0.62
N LEU A 629 -31.70 14.49 -1.53
CA LEU A 629 -32.74 15.52 -1.56
C LEU A 629 -34.11 15.00 -1.99
N LYS A 630 -34.17 13.96 -2.83
CA LYS A 630 -35.43 13.27 -3.16
C LYS A 630 -36.04 12.62 -1.91
N ALA A 631 -35.23 11.87 -1.18
CA ALA A 631 -35.65 11.23 0.07
C ALA A 631 -36.00 12.28 1.14
N GLU A 632 -35.27 13.40 1.19
CA GLU A 632 -35.54 14.49 2.13
C GLU A 632 -36.85 15.21 1.81
N GLN A 633 -37.14 15.52 0.55
CA GLN A 633 -38.44 16.07 0.11
C GLN A 633 -39.60 15.15 0.49
N GLU A 634 -39.44 13.86 0.25
CA GLU A 634 -40.44 12.85 0.62
C GLU A 634 -40.62 12.78 2.14
N ARG A 635 -39.54 12.87 2.92
CA ARG A 635 -39.57 12.93 4.39
C ARG A 635 -40.36 14.14 4.90
N GLN A 636 -40.09 15.32 4.35
CA GLN A 636 -40.78 16.57 4.72
C GLN A 636 -42.27 16.51 4.35
N HIS A 637 -42.60 16.00 3.16
CA HIS A 637 -43.99 15.81 2.74
C HIS A 637 -44.73 14.81 3.64
N ASN A 638 -44.11 13.67 3.96
CA ASN A 638 -44.67 12.67 4.85
C ASN A 638 -44.89 13.21 6.27
N TYR A 639 -43.99 14.04 6.78
CA TYR A 639 -44.17 14.70 8.08
C TYR A 639 -45.44 15.54 8.10
N LEU A 640 -45.61 16.44 7.12
CA LEU A 640 -46.81 17.30 7.01
C LEU A 640 -48.09 16.47 6.83
N LYS A 641 -48.02 15.34 6.12
CA LYS A 641 -49.16 14.43 5.92
C LYS A 641 -49.54 13.69 7.21
N VAL A 642 -48.57 13.24 8.00
CA VAL A 642 -48.77 12.46 9.24
C VAL A 642 -49.12 13.34 10.44
N LEU A 643 -48.72 14.62 10.45
CA LEU A 643 -49.04 15.57 11.51
C LEU A 643 -50.55 15.76 11.75
N LEU A 644 -51.37 15.42 10.75
CA LEU A 644 -52.83 15.37 10.84
C LEU A 644 -53.37 14.18 11.68
N SER A 645 -52.51 13.33 12.27
CA SER A 645 -52.92 12.04 12.85
C SER A 645 -52.22 11.57 14.15
N SER A 646 -51.56 12.42 14.95
CA SER A 646 -50.93 11.94 16.22
C SER A 646 -51.01 12.90 17.42
N PRO A 647 -51.72 12.51 18.51
CA PRO A 647 -51.63 13.15 19.83
C PRO A 647 -50.55 12.45 20.68
N GLY A 648 -49.38 13.07 20.86
CA GLY A 648 -48.30 12.44 21.67
C GLY A 648 -47.23 13.34 22.27
N LEU A 649 -47.18 14.63 21.93
CA LEU A 649 -46.17 15.57 22.44
C LEU A 649 -46.37 16.23 23.83
N PRO A 650 -47.49 16.11 24.59
CA PRO A 650 -47.65 16.87 25.86
C PRO A 650 -46.73 16.50 27.03
N LYS A 651 -46.09 15.32 27.07
CA LYS A 651 -45.36 14.84 28.26
C LYS A 651 -43.91 15.35 28.41
N LEU A 652 -43.36 16.06 27.41
CA LEU A 652 -41.96 16.54 27.42
C LEU A 652 -41.78 17.93 28.07
N VAL A 653 -42.77 18.81 27.95
CA VAL A 653 -42.68 20.19 28.46
C VAL A 653 -42.64 20.26 30.00
N PRO A 654 -43.47 19.50 30.75
CA PRO A 654 -43.48 19.56 32.22
C PRO A 654 -42.14 19.16 32.86
N LYS A 655 -41.48 18.12 32.36
CA LYS A 655 -40.17 17.66 32.89
C LYS A 655 -39.06 18.71 32.72
N CYS A 656 -39.11 19.51 31.66
CA CYS A 656 -38.16 20.61 31.48
C CYS A 656 -38.50 21.78 32.39
N THR A 657 -39.77 22.14 32.53
CA THR A 657 -40.19 23.23 33.44
C THR A 657 -39.85 22.91 34.88
N ASP A 658 -40.02 21.66 35.34
CA ASP A 658 -39.74 21.25 36.72
C ASP A 658 -38.23 21.29 37.06
N PHE A 659 -37.36 21.00 36.09
CA PHE A 659 -35.90 21.13 36.26
C PHE A 659 -35.43 22.59 36.23
N LEU A 660 -36.11 23.44 35.45
CA LEU A 660 -35.73 24.84 35.22
C LEU A 660 -36.36 25.82 36.24
N CYS A 661 -37.35 25.39 37.04
CA CYS A 661 -38.13 26.25 37.94
C CYS A 661 -37.38 26.85 39.14
N PRO A 662 -36.30 26.25 39.69
CA PRO A 662 -35.45 26.97 40.63
C PRO A 662 -34.50 27.89 39.85
N GLU A 663 -34.68 29.21 39.96
CA GLU A 663 -33.92 30.30 39.28
C GLU A 663 -32.37 30.23 39.39
N GLY A 664 -31.81 29.23 40.07
CA GLY A 664 -30.37 29.09 40.32
C GLY A 664 -29.57 28.15 39.39
N HIS A 665 -30.17 27.21 38.64
CA HIS A 665 -29.38 26.18 37.94
C HIS A 665 -28.65 26.69 36.67
N PHE A 666 -28.81 27.97 36.33
CA PHE A 666 -28.27 28.59 35.12
C PHE A 666 -26.84 29.12 35.26
N CYS A 667 -25.98 28.47 36.01
CA CYS A 667 -24.56 28.83 36.05
C CYS A 667 -23.67 27.63 36.33
N THR A 668 -23.51 26.74 35.37
CA THR A 668 -22.18 26.14 35.14
C THR A 668 -21.99 25.78 33.69
N GLN A 669 -21.13 26.55 33.04
CA GLN A 669 -20.46 26.11 31.85
C GLN A 669 -19.56 24.93 32.24
N LYS A 670 -20.06 23.68 32.19
CA LYS A 670 -19.17 22.51 32.28
C LYS A 670 -18.13 22.68 31.18
N CYS A 671 -16.88 22.93 31.56
CA CYS A 671 -15.79 23.15 30.64
C CYS A 671 -15.73 21.96 29.69
N PHE A 672 -16.12 22.15 28.42
CA PHE A 672 -15.88 21.16 27.40
C PHE A 672 -14.36 21.07 27.22
N ALA A 673 -13.75 20.11 27.89
CA ALA A 673 -12.36 19.78 27.68
C ALA A 673 -12.19 19.24 26.24
N SER A 674 -10.98 19.28 25.69
CA SER A 674 -10.74 18.62 24.40
C SER A 674 -11.01 17.12 24.55
N GLY A 675 -11.43 16.41 23.49
CA GLY A 675 -11.85 15.01 23.59
C GLY A 675 -10.83 14.05 24.24
N ASN A 676 -9.55 14.40 24.19
CA ASN A 676 -8.45 13.64 24.79
C ASN A 676 -8.39 13.85 26.30
N VAL A 677 -8.57 15.12 26.71
CA VAL A 677 -8.69 15.52 28.11
C VAL A 677 -9.94 14.87 28.71
N THR A 678 -11.05 14.83 27.96
CA THR A 678 -12.26 14.08 28.36
C THR A 678 -11.97 12.59 28.51
N SER A 679 -11.18 11.98 27.62
CA SER A 679 -10.82 10.54 27.68
C SER A 679 -9.97 10.18 28.88
N LEU A 680 -8.98 11.01 29.21
CA LEU A 680 -8.22 10.82 30.45
C LEU A 680 -9.10 11.08 31.68
N PHE A 681 -9.89 12.16 31.70
CA PHE A 681 -10.74 12.46 32.84
C PHE A 681 -11.84 11.42 33.07
N VAL A 682 -12.42 10.84 32.01
CA VAL A 682 -13.33 9.68 32.17
C VAL A 682 -12.58 8.48 32.70
N SER A 683 -11.37 8.20 32.22
CA SER A 683 -10.59 7.06 32.73
C SER A 683 -10.20 7.24 34.21
N SER A 684 -9.74 8.43 34.59
CA SER A 684 -9.43 8.79 35.97
C SER A 684 -10.69 8.82 36.85
N GLY A 685 -11.78 9.38 36.33
CA GLY A 685 -13.08 9.41 37.00
C GLY A 685 -13.65 8.03 37.27
N ILE A 686 -13.53 7.08 36.33
CA ILE A 686 -13.89 5.67 36.56
C ILE A 686 -13.03 5.09 37.68
N ASN A 687 -11.73 5.34 37.67
CA ASN A 687 -10.78 4.79 38.65
C ASN A 687 -10.98 5.33 40.07
N ASN A 688 -11.53 6.53 40.21
CA ASN A 688 -11.73 7.20 41.50
C ASN A 688 -13.11 6.95 42.14
N LEU A 689 -13.97 6.15 41.51
CA LEU A 689 -15.24 5.72 42.10
C LEU A 689 -14.99 4.75 43.27
N GLN A 690 -15.90 4.76 44.25
CA GLN A 690 -15.80 3.91 45.44
C GLN A 690 -15.90 2.41 45.06
N ASP A 691 -14.92 1.62 45.49
CA ASP A 691 -14.80 0.15 45.34
C ASP A 691 -15.08 -0.38 43.92
N VAL A 692 -14.77 0.44 42.91
CA VAL A 692 -15.17 0.20 41.52
C VAL A 692 -14.58 -1.08 40.92
N TRP A 693 -13.40 -1.50 41.37
CA TRP A 693 -12.72 -2.69 40.85
C TRP A 693 -12.99 -3.96 41.67
N GLU A 694 -13.71 -3.84 42.78
CA GLU A 694 -14.11 -5.00 43.58
C GLU A 694 -15.27 -5.74 42.89
N THR A 695 -15.18 -7.07 42.90
CA THR A 695 -16.15 -7.98 42.26
C THR A 695 -16.40 -9.23 43.09
N SER A 696 -16.01 -9.21 44.37
CA SER A 696 -16.11 -10.33 45.33
C SER A 696 -17.55 -10.69 45.65
N GLU A 697 -18.45 -9.70 45.69
CA GLU A 697 -19.87 -9.89 46.01
C GLU A 697 -20.73 -10.08 44.75
N GLY A 698 -20.09 -10.25 43.59
CA GLY A 698 -20.76 -10.49 42.32
C GLY A 698 -21.25 -9.21 41.63
N GLU A 699 -20.61 -8.08 41.90
CA GLU A 699 -20.90 -6.81 41.27
C GLU A 699 -20.41 -6.74 39.82
N CYS A 700 -21.11 -5.93 39.01
CA CYS A 700 -20.81 -5.76 37.61
C CYS A 700 -20.72 -4.27 37.25
N ASN A 701 -19.67 -3.90 36.51
CA ASN A 701 -19.57 -2.59 35.89
C ASN A 701 -20.00 -2.69 34.43
N VAL A 702 -20.84 -1.77 33.97
CA VAL A 702 -21.28 -1.73 32.57
C VAL A 702 -20.98 -0.38 31.97
N MET A 703 -20.25 -0.37 30.85
CA MET A 703 -19.99 0.83 30.07
C MET A 703 -20.77 0.76 28.77
N LEU A 704 -21.75 1.67 28.62
CA LEU A 704 -22.56 1.82 27.41
C LEU A 704 -22.04 3.01 26.61
N GLU A 705 -21.63 2.74 25.36
CA GLU A 705 -21.38 3.77 24.37
C GLU A 705 -22.41 3.70 23.24
N SER A 706 -23.01 4.85 22.93
CA SER A 706 -24.02 4.91 21.88
C SER A 706 -24.14 6.31 21.28
N ARG A 707 -25.09 6.47 20.36
CA ARG A 707 -25.41 7.72 19.69
C ARG A 707 -26.92 7.92 19.60
N PHE A 708 -27.34 9.17 19.76
CA PHE A 708 -28.70 9.59 19.42
C PHE A 708 -28.88 9.61 17.91
N GLU A 709 -29.51 8.56 17.38
CA GLU A 709 -29.73 8.43 15.94
C GLU A 709 -30.73 9.46 15.44
N LYS A 710 -30.38 10.08 14.31
CA LYS A 710 -31.21 11.08 13.62
C LYS A 710 -31.66 12.25 14.50
N MET A 711 -30.91 12.60 15.56
CA MET A 711 -31.23 13.73 16.43
C MET A 711 -31.48 15.01 15.62
N TYR A 712 -30.62 15.34 14.65
CA TYR A 712 -30.77 16.55 13.85
C TYR A 712 -32.00 16.54 12.92
N GLU A 713 -32.38 15.37 12.42
CA GLU A 713 -33.46 15.19 11.45
C GLU A 713 -34.84 15.15 12.12
N LYS A 714 -34.89 14.79 13.42
CA LYS A 714 -36.12 14.54 14.18
C LYS A 714 -36.55 15.66 15.13
N ILE A 715 -35.88 16.80 15.14
CA ILE A 715 -36.30 17.95 15.95
C ILE A 715 -37.54 18.58 15.32
N ASP A 716 -38.65 18.56 16.04
CA ASP A 716 -39.86 19.30 15.70
C ASP A 716 -39.69 20.79 16.06
N LEU A 717 -39.90 21.66 15.08
CA LEU A 717 -39.75 23.10 15.23
C LEU A 717 -40.81 23.70 16.16
N THR A 718 -42.00 23.11 16.24
CA THR A 718 -43.07 23.61 17.13
C THR A 718 -42.73 23.35 18.60
N LEU A 719 -42.26 22.14 18.91
CA LEU A 719 -41.73 21.79 20.22
C LEU A 719 -40.48 22.60 20.55
N LEU A 720 -39.57 22.75 19.58
CA LEU A 720 -38.35 23.52 19.77
C LEU A 720 -38.64 24.97 20.17
N ASN A 721 -39.65 25.62 19.56
CA ASN A 721 -40.03 26.99 19.95
C ASN A 721 -40.47 27.05 21.41
N ARG A 722 -41.35 26.13 21.84
CA ARG A 722 -41.81 26.07 23.24
C ARG A 722 -40.64 25.85 24.20
N LEU A 723 -39.70 24.97 23.86
CA LEU A 723 -38.51 24.71 24.69
C LEU A 723 -37.54 25.89 24.73
N LEU A 724 -37.37 26.63 23.62
CA LEU A 724 -36.49 27.80 23.57
C LEU A 724 -37.05 28.98 24.36
N ARG A 725 -38.37 29.17 24.37
CA ARG A 725 -39.04 30.20 25.19
C ARG A 725 -38.82 30.05 26.70
N LEU A 726 -38.41 28.86 27.17
CA LEU A 726 -38.05 28.65 28.57
C LEU A 726 -36.69 29.24 28.94
N ILE A 727 -35.80 29.49 27.96
CA ILE A 727 -34.38 29.81 28.23
C ILE A 727 -33.92 31.12 27.59
N VAL A 728 -34.64 31.64 26.59
CA VAL A 728 -34.34 32.91 25.92
C VAL A 728 -35.61 33.71 25.71
N ASP A 729 -35.46 35.02 25.45
CA ASP A 729 -36.59 35.88 25.11
C ASP A 729 -37.41 35.32 23.93
N HIS A 730 -38.73 35.49 24.00
CA HIS A 730 -39.68 35.00 23.02
C HIS A 730 -39.34 35.42 21.58
N ASN A 731 -38.84 36.64 21.35
CA ASN A 731 -38.44 37.09 20.02
C ASN A 731 -37.22 36.32 19.48
N ILE A 732 -36.27 35.99 20.36
CA ILE A 732 -35.08 35.21 20.00
C ILE A 732 -35.48 33.75 19.72
N ALA A 733 -36.37 33.17 20.53
CA ALA A 733 -36.90 31.83 20.30
C ALA A 733 -37.65 31.72 18.97
N ASP A 734 -38.49 32.71 18.64
CA ASP A 734 -39.22 32.78 17.38
C ASP A 734 -38.26 32.95 16.19
N TYR A 735 -37.24 33.81 16.31
CA TYR A 735 -36.20 33.96 15.29
C TYR A 735 -35.45 32.65 15.04
N MET A 736 -34.95 32.00 16.10
CA MET A 736 -34.18 30.75 16.00
C MET A 736 -35.01 29.62 15.38
N THR A 737 -36.29 29.56 15.71
CA THR A 737 -37.22 28.56 15.15
C THR A 737 -37.52 28.86 13.68
N ALA A 738 -37.96 30.07 13.35
CA ALA A 738 -38.28 30.48 11.99
C ALA A 738 -37.09 30.34 11.03
N LYS A 739 -35.87 30.59 11.53
CA LYS A 739 -34.65 30.47 10.71
C LYS A 739 -34.29 29.04 10.30
N ASN A 740 -34.81 28.02 10.99
CA ASN A 740 -34.68 26.62 10.55
C ASN A 740 -35.70 26.28 9.44
N ASN A 741 -36.81 27.03 9.36
CA ASN A 741 -37.85 26.85 8.35
C ASN A 741 -37.56 27.68 7.07
N VAL A 742 -36.56 27.25 6.30
CA VAL A 742 -36.16 27.91 5.05
C VAL A 742 -36.23 26.96 3.87
N VAL A 743 -36.26 27.52 2.66
CA VAL A 743 -36.19 26.76 1.42
C VAL A 743 -34.74 26.34 1.17
N ILE A 744 -34.48 25.03 1.23
CA ILE A 744 -33.20 24.43 0.85
C ILE A 744 -33.17 24.24 -0.66
N ASN A 745 -32.13 24.77 -1.31
CA ASN A 745 -31.96 24.71 -2.76
C ASN A 745 -30.69 23.95 -3.15
N TYR A 746 -30.82 23.06 -4.13
CA TYR A 746 -29.71 22.52 -4.91
C TYR A 746 -30.07 22.50 -6.39
N LYS A 747 -29.52 23.46 -7.15
CA LYS A 747 -29.74 23.61 -8.59
C LYS A 747 -31.23 23.78 -8.95
N ASP A 748 -31.86 22.68 -9.34
CA ASP A 748 -33.22 22.52 -9.85
C ASP A 748 -34.17 21.92 -8.79
N MET A 749 -33.67 21.60 -7.59
CA MET A 749 -34.45 21.03 -6.49
C MET A 749 -34.61 22.04 -5.37
N ASN A 750 -35.85 22.28 -4.94
CA ASN A 750 -36.20 23.14 -3.82
C ASN A 750 -37.17 22.41 -2.87
N HIS A 751 -37.04 22.63 -1.58
CA HIS A 751 -38.05 22.24 -0.60
C HIS A 751 -37.94 23.09 0.66
N THR A 752 -39.04 23.26 1.35
CA THR A 752 -39.08 23.94 2.64
C THR A 752 -38.73 22.94 3.74
N ASN A 753 -37.80 23.31 4.63
CA ASN A 753 -37.43 22.48 5.78
C ASN A 753 -38.41 22.71 6.94
N SER A 754 -39.52 21.98 6.96
CA SER A 754 -40.53 22.08 8.01
C SER A 754 -40.28 21.17 9.22
N TYR A 755 -39.38 20.19 9.08
CA TYR A 755 -39.03 19.22 10.13
C TYR A 755 -37.53 18.94 10.17
N GLY A 756 -36.92 19.02 11.35
CA GLY A 756 -35.48 18.93 11.54
C GLY A 756 -34.77 20.30 11.46
N ILE A 757 -33.52 20.35 11.90
CA ILE A 757 -32.74 21.60 12.00
C ILE A 757 -31.68 21.73 10.90
N ILE A 758 -31.28 22.97 10.63
CA ILE A 758 -30.21 23.29 9.68
C ILE A 758 -28.90 23.48 10.43
N ARG A 759 -28.03 22.48 10.32
CA ARG A 759 -26.69 22.47 10.96
C ARG A 759 -25.75 23.59 10.49
N GLY A 760 -26.03 24.21 9.34
CA GLY A 760 -25.23 25.29 8.76
C GLY A 760 -25.44 26.66 9.41
N LEU A 761 -26.41 26.82 10.32
CA LEU A 761 -26.63 28.07 11.04
C LEU A 761 -25.54 28.27 12.12
N GLN A 762 -25.20 29.52 12.46
CA GLN A 762 -24.15 29.80 13.46
C GLN A 762 -24.56 29.34 14.87
N PHE A 763 -25.81 29.56 15.25
CA PHE A 763 -26.38 29.16 16.55
C PHE A 763 -26.92 27.72 16.57
N ALA A 764 -26.77 26.94 15.48
CA ALA A 764 -27.23 25.54 15.44
C ALA A 764 -26.56 24.68 16.51
N SER A 765 -25.30 24.98 16.84
CA SER A 765 -24.57 24.32 17.92
C SER A 765 -25.27 24.48 19.27
N PHE A 766 -25.81 25.66 19.57
CA PHE A 766 -26.55 25.93 20.81
C PHE A 766 -27.86 25.13 20.87
N ILE A 767 -28.67 25.17 19.80
CA ILE A 767 -29.92 24.38 19.70
C ILE A 767 -29.66 22.90 19.94
N VAL A 768 -28.61 22.36 19.31
CA VAL A 768 -28.24 20.96 19.44
C VAL A 768 -27.85 20.60 20.87
N GLN A 769 -27.02 21.40 21.52
CA GLN A 769 -26.57 21.12 22.88
C GLN A 769 -27.72 21.20 23.89
N TYR A 770 -28.60 22.18 23.73
CA TYR A 770 -29.78 22.34 24.57
C TYR A 770 -30.80 21.22 24.34
N TYR A 771 -31.09 20.86 23.09
CA TYR A 771 -31.98 19.73 22.79
C TYR A 771 -31.39 18.39 23.27
N GLY A 772 -30.06 18.24 23.18
CA GLY A 772 -29.33 17.13 23.78
C GLY A 772 -29.51 17.07 25.29
N LEU A 773 -29.45 18.20 25.99
CA LEU A 773 -29.71 18.27 27.43
C LEU A 773 -31.12 17.79 27.80
N VAL A 774 -32.13 18.17 27.02
CA VAL A 774 -33.50 17.68 27.20
C VAL A 774 -33.56 16.15 27.10
N MET A 775 -32.81 15.56 26.17
CA MET A 775 -32.74 14.10 26.05
C MET A 775 -31.92 13.46 27.18
N ASP A 776 -30.87 14.12 27.68
CA ASP A 776 -30.11 13.65 28.84
C ASP A 776 -31.02 13.50 30.06
N LEU A 777 -31.93 14.46 30.29
CA LEU A 777 -32.93 14.39 31.36
C LEU A 777 -33.93 13.23 31.18
N LEU A 778 -34.25 12.84 29.94
CA LEU A 778 -35.08 11.65 29.69
C LEU A 778 -34.34 10.35 30.02
N VAL A 779 -33.04 10.31 29.75
CA VAL A 779 -32.20 9.13 30.01
C VAL A 779 -31.91 8.98 31.50
N LEU A 780 -31.49 10.05 32.17
CA LEU A 780 -31.08 10.04 33.58
C LEU A 780 -32.27 10.09 34.54
N GLY A 781 -33.33 10.83 34.19
CA GLY A 781 -34.37 11.25 35.14
C GLY A 781 -33.93 12.49 35.95
N LEU A 782 -34.89 13.22 36.49
CA LEU A 782 -34.65 14.50 37.19
C LEU A 782 -33.80 14.32 38.44
N HIS A 783 -34.10 13.30 39.24
CA HIS A 783 -33.40 13.02 40.50
C HIS A 783 -31.91 12.79 40.25
N ARG A 784 -31.54 11.81 39.41
CA ARG A 784 -30.13 11.50 39.15
C ARG A 784 -29.39 12.63 38.42
N ALA A 785 -30.07 13.37 37.54
CA ALA A 785 -29.47 14.53 36.88
C ALA A 785 -29.14 15.65 37.87
N SER A 786 -29.99 15.90 38.88
CA SER A 786 -29.72 16.89 39.92
C SER A 786 -28.53 16.52 40.82
N GLU A 787 -28.40 15.25 41.20
CA GLU A 787 -27.26 14.75 41.98
C GLU A 787 -25.92 14.91 41.22
N MET A 788 -25.92 14.63 39.91
CA MET A 788 -24.74 14.78 39.04
C MET A 788 -24.40 16.25 38.72
N ALA A 789 -25.39 17.14 38.78
CA ALA A 789 -25.18 18.57 38.58
C ALA A 789 -24.69 19.26 39.87
N GLY A 790 -25.08 18.73 41.03
CA GLY A 790 -24.86 19.37 42.32
C GLY A 790 -25.90 20.47 42.59
N PRO A 791 -25.89 21.03 43.80
CA PRO A 791 -26.77 22.14 44.16
C PRO A 791 -26.45 23.39 43.31
N PRO A 792 -27.45 24.19 42.92
CA PRO A 792 -27.25 25.39 42.08
C PRO A 792 -26.25 26.40 42.61
N GLN A 793 -26.20 26.52 43.94
CA GLN A 793 -25.34 27.46 44.63
C GLN A 793 -23.86 27.04 44.53
N MET A 794 -23.61 25.74 44.42
CA MET A 794 -22.28 25.14 44.34
C MET A 794 -22.32 23.91 43.41
N PRO A 795 -22.36 24.13 42.10
CA PRO A 795 -22.46 23.04 41.13
C PRO A 795 -21.18 22.20 41.10
N ASN A 796 -21.35 20.91 40.80
CA ASN A 796 -20.24 19.96 40.75
C ASN A 796 -19.43 20.11 39.46
N ASP A 797 -18.14 19.84 39.57
CA ASP A 797 -17.25 19.69 38.43
C ASP A 797 -17.53 18.38 37.67
N PHE A 798 -16.91 18.23 36.50
CA PHE A 798 -17.07 17.04 35.65
C PHE A 798 -16.65 15.76 36.39
N LEU A 799 -17.58 14.80 36.51
CA LEU A 799 -17.40 13.49 37.16
C LEU A 799 -17.05 13.58 38.65
N SER A 800 -17.59 14.59 39.35
CA SER A 800 -17.52 14.72 40.80
C SER A 800 -18.93 14.74 41.42
N PHE A 801 -19.04 14.21 42.63
CA PHE A 801 -20.24 14.24 43.46
C PHE A 801 -19.98 15.05 44.73
N GLN A 802 -21.04 15.41 45.46
CA GLN A 802 -20.92 16.11 46.74
C GLN A 802 -20.35 15.18 47.83
N ASP A 803 -20.78 13.93 47.83
CA ASP A 803 -20.36 12.90 48.78
C ASP A 803 -20.43 11.49 48.17
N ILE A 804 -19.86 10.51 48.87
CA ILE A 804 -19.81 9.11 48.43
C ILE A 804 -21.22 8.47 48.49
N ALA A 805 -22.07 8.90 49.42
CA ALA A 805 -23.42 8.36 49.56
C ALA A 805 -24.30 8.68 48.33
N THR A 806 -24.26 9.91 47.82
CA THR A 806 -24.98 10.27 46.58
C THR A 806 -24.38 9.57 45.35
N GLU A 807 -23.07 9.33 45.33
CA GLU A 807 -22.45 8.53 44.27
C GLU A 807 -23.05 7.12 44.21
N VAL A 808 -23.16 6.45 45.37
CA VAL A 808 -23.56 5.03 45.51
C VAL A 808 -25.07 4.81 45.37
N ALA A 809 -25.90 5.83 45.64
CA ALA A 809 -27.35 5.73 45.69
C ALA A 809 -28.06 5.22 44.42
N HIS A 810 -27.43 5.29 43.25
CA HIS A 810 -28.04 4.90 41.98
C HIS A 810 -27.05 4.14 41.06
N PRO A 811 -27.51 3.15 40.24
CA PRO A 811 -26.62 2.37 39.38
C PRO A 811 -25.82 3.20 38.37
N ILE A 812 -26.41 4.24 37.79
CA ILE A 812 -25.71 5.16 36.87
C ILE A 812 -24.72 6.02 37.67
N ARG A 813 -23.42 5.78 37.54
CA ARG A 813 -22.37 6.55 38.25
C ARG A 813 -21.81 7.70 37.44
N LEU A 814 -21.52 7.48 36.15
CA LEU A 814 -20.94 8.52 35.30
C LEU A 814 -21.78 8.71 34.03
N PHE A 815 -21.88 9.95 33.59
CA PHE A 815 -22.57 10.32 32.35
C PHE A 815 -21.80 11.40 31.61
N CYS A 816 -21.56 11.16 30.31
CA CYS A 816 -20.99 12.15 29.41
C CYS A 816 -21.69 12.12 28.06
N ARG A 817 -22.06 13.30 27.55
CA ARG A 817 -22.55 13.47 26.18
C ARG A 817 -21.59 14.33 25.37
N TYR A 818 -21.03 13.73 24.32
CA TYR A 818 -20.24 14.45 23.32
C TYR A 818 -21.11 14.73 22.08
N ILE A 819 -21.72 15.92 22.04
CA ILE A 819 -22.65 16.37 20.99
C ILE A 819 -23.87 15.44 20.87
N ASP A 820 -23.73 14.34 20.12
CA ASP A 820 -24.75 13.33 19.87
C ASP A 820 -24.36 11.91 20.33
N ARG A 821 -23.13 11.72 20.81
CA ARG A 821 -22.64 10.47 21.42
C ARG A 821 -22.85 10.48 22.92
N ILE A 822 -23.31 9.38 23.48
CA ILE A 822 -23.51 9.19 24.92
C ILE A 822 -22.60 8.10 25.45
N HIS A 823 -22.08 8.34 26.64
CA HIS A 823 -21.24 7.43 27.41
C HIS A 823 -21.81 7.35 28.82
N ILE A 824 -22.24 6.16 29.22
CA ILE A 824 -22.88 5.93 30.51
C ILE A 824 -22.15 4.78 31.21
N PHE A 825 -21.71 5.03 32.44
CA PHE A 825 -21.09 4.03 33.29
C PHE A 825 -22.04 3.64 34.40
N PHE A 826 -22.27 2.33 34.55
CA PHE A 826 -23.11 1.74 35.56
C PHE A 826 -22.30 0.87 36.51
N ARG A 827 -22.67 0.89 37.79
CA ARG A 827 -22.24 -0.06 38.83
C ARG A 827 -23.50 -0.75 39.36
N PHE A 828 -23.63 -2.04 39.09
CA PHE A 828 -24.74 -2.86 39.58
C PHE A 828 -24.29 -3.78 40.69
N THR A 829 -25.12 -3.92 41.72
CA THR A 829 -25.03 -5.03 42.67
C THR A 829 -25.50 -6.34 42.01
N ALA A 830 -25.20 -7.47 42.63
CA ALA A 830 -25.60 -8.78 42.11
C ALA A 830 -27.12 -8.93 41.94
N ASP A 831 -27.90 -8.34 42.86
CA ASP A 831 -29.36 -8.42 42.85
C ASP A 831 -30.00 -7.53 41.78
N GLU A 832 -29.51 -6.28 41.65
CA GLU A 832 -29.97 -5.36 40.60
C GLU A 832 -29.68 -5.89 39.20
N ALA A 833 -28.48 -6.45 38.98
CA ALA A 833 -28.11 -7.04 37.71
C ALA A 833 -29.02 -8.23 37.37
N ARG A 834 -29.33 -9.09 38.35
CA ARG A 834 -30.20 -10.26 38.17
C ARG A 834 -31.63 -9.86 37.86
N ASP A 835 -32.19 -8.91 38.59
CA ASP A 835 -33.55 -8.38 38.34
C ASP A 835 -33.66 -7.76 36.94
N LEU A 836 -32.69 -6.93 36.54
CA LEU A 836 -32.71 -6.28 35.23
C LEU A 836 -32.65 -7.30 34.08
N ILE A 837 -31.80 -8.33 34.22
CA ILE A 837 -31.73 -9.43 33.25
C ILE A 837 -33.05 -10.21 33.21
N GLN A 838 -33.66 -10.50 34.36
CA GLN A 838 -34.92 -11.24 34.43
C GLN A 838 -36.05 -10.48 33.73
N ARG A 839 -36.16 -9.17 33.96
CA ARG A 839 -37.12 -8.31 33.25
C ARG A 839 -36.89 -8.31 31.74
N TYR A 840 -35.63 -8.19 31.32
CA TYR A 840 -35.28 -8.24 29.89
C TYR A 840 -35.66 -9.58 29.24
N LEU A 841 -35.33 -10.72 29.87
CA LEU A 841 -35.63 -12.05 29.33
C LEU A 841 -37.11 -12.42 29.38
N THR A 842 -37.88 -11.77 30.27
CA THR A 842 -39.35 -11.90 30.30
C THR A 842 -39.97 -11.27 29.05
N GLU A 843 -39.45 -10.12 28.63
CA GLU A 843 -39.90 -9.40 27.43
C GLU A 843 -39.30 -9.94 26.13
N HIS A 844 -38.07 -10.46 26.19
CA HIS A 844 -37.30 -11.01 25.06
C HIS A 844 -36.71 -12.37 25.42
N PRO A 845 -37.51 -13.46 25.37
CA PRO A 845 -37.04 -14.79 25.74
C PRO A 845 -36.00 -15.33 24.76
N ASP A 846 -34.90 -15.88 25.28
CA ASP A 846 -33.81 -16.51 24.51
C ASP A 846 -33.61 -17.98 24.93
N PRO A 847 -34.43 -18.92 24.40
CA PRO A 847 -34.34 -20.34 24.75
C PRO A 847 -33.10 -21.03 24.16
N ASN A 848 -32.54 -20.51 23.06
CA ASN A 848 -31.46 -21.14 22.30
C ASN A 848 -30.05 -20.61 22.65
N ASN A 849 -29.95 -19.65 23.58
CA ASN A 849 -28.72 -18.91 23.89
C ASN A 849 -28.14 -18.14 22.69
N GLU A 850 -29.01 -17.64 21.82
CA GLU A 850 -28.64 -16.89 20.62
C GLU A 850 -28.22 -15.45 20.93
N ASN A 851 -28.43 -14.95 22.15
CA ASN A 851 -28.03 -13.60 22.54
C ASN A 851 -26.53 -13.31 22.38
N ILE A 852 -25.69 -14.36 22.40
CA ILE A 852 -24.24 -14.26 22.15
C ILE A 852 -23.98 -13.95 20.67
N VAL A 853 -24.83 -14.45 19.77
CA VAL A 853 -24.76 -14.18 18.34
C VAL A 853 -25.19 -12.73 18.08
N GLY A 854 -24.40 -12.01 17.29
CA GLY A 854 -24.66 -10.59 17.01
C GLY A 854 -24.32 -9.62 18.14
N TYR A 855 -23.58 -10.06 19.16
CA TYR A 855 -22.95 -9.15 20.12
C TYR A 855 -21.68 -8.53 19.51
N ASN A 856 -21.70 -7.21 19.29
CA ASN A 856 -20.57 -6.50 18.71
C ASN A 856 -19.39 -6.46 19.69
N ASN A 857 -18.17 -6.75 19.22
CA ASN A 857 -16.97 -6.70 20.05
C ASN A 857 -15.81 -6.00 19.31
N LYS A 858 -14.89 -5.40 20.08
CA LYS A 858 -13.76 -4.62 19.57
C LYS A 858 -12.66 -5.55 19.05
N LYS A 859 -12.64 -5.78 17.73
CA LYS A 859 -11.65 -6.64 17.04
C LYS A 859 -10.25 -6.01 16.93
N CYS A 860 -10.08 -4.75 17.33
CA CYS A 860 -8.79 -4.07 17.38
C CYS A 860 -7.89 -4.57 18.52
N TRP A 861 -8.50 -5.13 19.58
CA TRP A 861 -7.77 -5.72 20.71
C TRP A 861 -7.52 -7.22 20.48
N PRO A 862 -6.43 -7.76 21.04
CA PRO A 862 -6.20 -9.21 21.07
C PRO A 862 -7.37 -9.97 21.72
N ARG A 863 -7.49 -11.27 21.42
CA ARG A 863 -8.62 -12.10 21.86
C ARG A 863 -8.73 -12.24 23.38
N ASP A 864 -7.63 -12.15 24.11
CA ASP A 864 -7.62 -12.22 25.58
C ASP A 864 -7.86 -10.84 26.23
N ALA A 865 -7.66 -9.78 25.46
CA ALA A 865 -7.83 -8.39 25.86
C ALA A 865 -9.24 -7.84 25.63
N ARG A 866 -10.00 -8.44 24.70
CA ARG A 866 -11.40 -8.09 24.43
C ARG A 866 -12.34 -8.63 25.51
N MET A 867 -13.59 -8.14 25.52
CA MET A 867 -14.64 -8.68 26.38
C MET A 867 -14.92 -10.15 26.02
N ARG A 868 -14.90 -11.03 27.02
CA ARG A 868 -15.32 -12.43 26.95
C ARG A 868 -16.84 -12.50 26.95
N LEU A 869 -17.40 -13.37 26.12
CA LEU A 869 -18.84 -13.47 25.92
C LEU A 869 -19.43 -14.55 26.83
N MET A 870 -19.65 -14.19 28.10
CA MET A 870 -20.35 -15.03 29.07
C MET A 870 -21.85 -14.78 29.00
N LYS A 871 -22.69 -15.81 29.24
CA LYS A 871 -24.15 -15.69 29.16
C LYS A 871 -24.70 -14.58 30.07
N HIS A 872 -24.24 -14.52 31.32
CA HIS A 872 -24.64 -13.47 32.27
C HIS A 872 -24.29 -12.08 31.75
N ASP A 873 -23.04 -11.85 31.37
CA ASP A 873 -22.54 -10.54 30.93
C ASP A 873 -23.19 -10.07 29.62
N VAL A 874 -23.40 -10.97 28.66
CA VAL A 874 -24.08 -10.67 27.39
C VAL A 874 -25.54 -10.27 27.63
N ASN A 875 -26.24 -11.02 28.48
CA ASN A 875 -27.62 -10.70 28.84
C ASN A 875 -27.69 -9.37 29.61
N LEU A 876 -26.76 -9.10 30.52
CA LEU A 876 -26.68 -7.83 31.24
C LEU A 876 -26.46 -6.67 30.27
N GLY A 877 -25.51 -6.79 29.34
CA GLY A 877 -25.23 -5.75 28.34
C GLY A 877 -26.44 -5.45 27.45
N ARG A 878 -27.17 -6.49 27.02
CA ARG A 878 -28.41 -6.32 26.24
C ARG A 878 -29.55 -5.72 27.08
N ALA A 879 -29.68 -6.14 28.34
CA ALA A 879 -30.70 -5.64 29.25
C ALA A 879 -30.49 -4.15 29.59
N VAL A 880 -29.26 -3.73 29.86
CA VAL A 880 -28.90 -2.31 30.07
C VAL A 880 -29.19 -1.48 28.82
N PHE A 881 -28.80 -1.97 27.65
CA PHE A 881 -29.11 -1.29 26.39
C PHE A 881 -30.63 -1.19 26.15
N TRP A 882 -31.37 -2.25 26.42
CA TRP A 882 -32.83 -2.30 26.30
C TRP A 882 -33.51 -1.29 27.24
N ASP A 883 -33.08 -1.21 28.50
CA ASP A 883 -33.60 -0.24 29.47
C ASP A 883 -33.39 1.20 28.98
N ILE A 884 -32.16 1.55 28.60
CA ILE A 884 -31.85 2.90 28.10
C ILE A 884 -32.59 3.21 26.80
N LYS A 885 -32.77 2.23 25.92
CA LYS A 885 -33.54 2.39 24.68
C LYS A 885 -35.02 2.68 24.95
N ASN A 886 -35.60 2.09 25.99
CA ASN A 886 -37.01 2.28 26.34
C ASN A 886 -37.29 3.64 27.00
N ARG A 887 -36.28 4.25 27.62
CA ARG A 887 -36.39 5.62 28.17
C ARG A 887 -36.55 6.70 27.09
N LEU A 888 -36.22 6.39 25.83
CA LEU A 888 -36.25 7.34 24.71
C LEU A 888 -37.47 7.10 23.80
N PRO A 889 -38.38 8.09 23.66
CA PRO A 889 -39.44 8.01 22.67
C PRO A 889 -38.88 7.99 21.24
N ARG A 890 -39.26 6.99 20.45
CA ARG A 890 -38.80 6.83 19.06
C ARG A 890 -39.11 8.02 18.15
N SER A 891 -40.09 8.85 18.50
CA SER A 891 -40.43 10.09 17.80
C SER A 891 -39.34 11.16 17.94
N VAL A 892 -38.70 11.26 19.10
CA VAL A 892 -37.64 12.23 19.42
C VAL A 892 -36.29 11.76 18.86
N THR A 893 -35.86 10.57 19.28
CA THR A 893 -34.63 9.94 18.79
C THR A 893 -34.71 8.43 19.02
N THR A 894 -33.68 7.68 18.63
CA THR A 894 -33.56 6.27 18.98
C THR A 894 -32.10 5.94 19.20
N VAL A 895 -31.86 4.87 19.94
CA VAL A 895 -30.56 4.23 20.07
C VAL A 895 -30.63 2.86 19.37
N GLN A 896 -29.64 2.57 18.52
CA GLN A 896 -29.55 1.33 17.73
C GLN A 896 -28.40 0.46 18.22
N TRP A 897 -28.61 -0.86 18.22
CA TRP A 897 -27.64 -1.81 18.77
C TRP A 897 -26.40 -1.89 17.87
N GLU A 898 -26.62 -1.85 16.56
CA GLU A 898 -25.60 -2.02 15.52
C GLU A 898 -24.52 -0.93 15.57
N ASN A 899 -24.89 0.27 16.02
CA ASN A 899 -24.00 1.44 16.14
C ASN A 899 -23.55 1.70 17.59
N SER A 900 -23.91 0.81 18.51
CA SER A 900 -23.56 0.90 19.93
C SER A 900 -22.62 -0.22 20.33
N PHE A 901 -21.96 -0.04 21.46
CA PHE A 901 -21.16 -1.07 22.08
C PHE A 901 -21.37 -1.02 23.60
N VAL A 902 -21.41 -2.19 24.21
CA VAL A 902 -21.57 -2.34 25.64
C VAL A 902 -20.44 -3.25 26.13
N SER A 903 -19.68 -2.78 27.12
CA SER A 903 -18.64 -3.58 27.77
C SER A 903 -19.06 -3.85 29.21
N VAL A 904 -18.98 -5.12 29.63
CA VAL A 904 -19.21 -5.52 31.02
C VAL A 904 -17.89 -5.94 31.64
N TYR A 905 -17.56 -5.37 32.80
CA TYR A 905 -16.49 -5.83 33.66
C TYR A 905 -17.12 -6.58 34.84
N SER A 906 -16.69 -7.81 35.06
CA SER A 906 -17.28 -8.78 35.98
C SER A 906 -16.19 -9.69 36.56
N LYS A 907 -16.56 -10.69 37.35
CA LYS A 907 -15.63 -11.73 37.80
C LYS A 907 -14.93 -12.47 36.64
N ASP A 908 -15.61 -12.63 35.51
CA ASP A 908 -15.09 -13.33 34.33
C ASP A 908 -14.34 -12.41 33.36
N ASN A 909 -14.73 -11.13 33.33
CA ASN A 909 -14.20 -10.10 32.44
C ASN A 909 -13.26 -9.13 33.18
N PRO A 910 -11.92 -9.24 33.01
CA PRO A 910 -10.96 -8.39 33.74
C PRO A 910 -10.75 -7.01 33.13
N ASN A 911 -11.23 -6.77 31.90
CA ASN A 911 -11.01 -5.52 31.16
C ASN A 911 -12.33 -4.76 30.99
N LEU A 912 -12.27 -3.44 31.10
CA LEU A 912 -13.36 -2.54 30.69
C LEU A 912 -12.96 -1.81 29.40
N LEU A 913 -13.81 -1.90 28.37
CA LEU A 913 -13.54 -1.36 27.03
C LEU A 913 -14.50 -0.23 26.69
N PHE A 914 -13.97 0.83 26.07
CA PHE A 914 -14.79 1.90 25.49
C PHE A 914 -14.00 2.69 24.45
N ASN A 915 -14.71 3.41 23.59
CA ASN A 915 -14.19 4.34 22.62
C ASN A 915 -14.72 5.74 22.90
N MET A 916 -13.82 6.70 23.10
CA MET A 916 -14.21 8.09 23.22
C MET A 916 -13.33 8.99 22.36
N CYS A 917 -13.99 9.90 21.64
CA CYS A 917 -13.34 10.90 20.79
C CYS A 917 -12.33 10.32 19.78
N GLY A 918 -12.47 9.05 19.39
CA GLY A 918 -11.59 8.35 18.44
C GLY A 918 -10.41 7.61 19.08
N PHE A 919 -10.32 7.58 20.41
CA PHE A 919 -9.42 6.70 21.16
C PHE A 919 -10.18 5.45 21.56
N GLU A 920 -9.63 4.29 21.24
CA GLU A 920 -10.04 3.02 21.83
C GLU A 920 -9.25 2.82 23.12
N CYS A 921 -9.97 2.75 24.24
CA CYS A 921 -9.41 2.68 25.58
C CYS A 921 -9.75 1.32 26.21
N ARG A 922 -8.77 0.73 26.90
CA ARG A 922 -8.94 -0.46 27.73
C ARG A 922 -8.39 -0.20 29.10
N ILE A 923 -9.23 -0.26 30.13
CA ILE A 923 -8.80 -0.14 31.53
C ILE A 923 -8.64 -1.54 32.12
N LEU A 924 -7.48 -1.79 32.73
CA LEU A 924 -7.14 -3.00 33.46
C LEU A 924 -6.67 -2.61 34.88
N PRO A 925 -7.41 -2.99 35.93
CA PRO A 925 -6.99 -2.73 37.31
C PRO A 925 -5.86 -3.67 37.75
N LYS A 926 -4.99 -3.16 38.64
CA LYS A 926 -3.81 -3.89 39.15
C LYS A 926 -4.22 -5.23 39.78
N CYS A 927 -5.28 -5.23 40.58
CA CYS A 927 -5.79 -6.39 41.31
C CYS A 927 -6.21 -7.58 40.41
N ARG A 928 -6.41 -7.35 39.11
CA ARG A 928 -6.81 -8.39 38.13
C ARG A 928 -5.71 -8.74 37.13
N THR A 929 -4.50 -8.24 37.35
CA THR A 929 -3.35 -8.50 36.47
C THR A 929 -2.73 -9.86 36.80
N SER A 930 -2.33 -10.63 35.79
CA SER A 930 -1.71 -11.96 35.96
C SER A 930 -0.29 -11.92 36.55
N TYR A 931 0.35 -10.75 36.52
CA TYR A 931 1.69 -10.48 37.04
C TYR A 931 1.57 -9.31 38.02
N GLU A 932 2.24 -9.38 39.18
CA GLU A 932 2.07 -8.39 40.26
C GLU A 932 2.60 -6.97 39.93
N GLU A 933 3.40 -6.83 38.87
CA GLU A 933 4.10 -5.58 38.54
C GLU A 933 3.71 -4.98 37.17
N PHE A 934 3.55 -3.66 37.14
CA PHE A 934 3.20 -2.90 35.94
C PHE A 934 4.43 -2.63 35.07
N THR A 935 4.40 -3.06 33.81
CA THR A 935 5.43 -2.63 32.83
C THR A 935 5.09 -1.24 32.29
N HIS A 936 5.99 -0.27 32.44
CA HIS A 936 5.89 1.02 31.78
C HIS A 936 6.12 0.88 30.27
N LYS A 937 5.09 1.20 29.47
CA LYS A 937 5.16 1.24 28.00
C LYS A 937 4.64 2.59 27.50
N ASP A 938 5.24 3.10 26.44
CA ASP A 938 4.74 4.27 25.74
C ASP A 938 3.31 4.01 25.23
N GLY A 939 2.38 4.93 25.49
CA GLY A 939 0.98 4.79 25.09
C GLY A 939 0.07 4.06 26.07
N VAL A 940 0.51 3.90 27.33
CA VAL A 940 -0.30 3.42 28.45
C VAL A 940 -0.34 4.50 29.52
N TRP A 941 -1.54 4.90 29.93
CA TRP A 941 -1.72 5.81 31.06
C TRP A 941 -1.75 5.03 32.36
N ASN A 942 -0.98 5.48 33.35
CA ASN A 942 -1.01 4.91 34.70
C ASN A 942 -1.97 5.75 35.55
N LEU A 943 -3.14 5.19 35.85
CA LEU A 943 -4.18 5.89 36.58
C LEU A 943 -3.87 5.82 38.08
N GLN A 944 -3.76 7.00 38.68
CA GLN A 944 -3.53 7.18 40.11
C GLN A 944 -4.87 7.42 40.81
N ASN A 945 -5.08 6.75 41.95
CA ASN A 945 -6.23 7.02 42.80
C ASN A 945 -6.01 8.36 43.53
N GLU A 946 -7.03 9.22 43.53
CA GLU A 946 -6.94 10.56 44.10
C GLU A 946 -6.70 10.55 45.62
N VAL A 947 -7.25 9.59 46.35
CA VAL A 947 -7.17 9.51 47.83
C VAL A 947 -5.87 8.85 48.27
N THR A 948 -5.59 7.64 47.77
CA THR A 948 -4.42 6.85 48.22
C THR A 948 -3.13 7.28 47.54
N LYS A 949 -3.22 8.02 46.42
CA LYS A 949 -2.09 8.37 45.55
C LYS A 949 -1.37 7.14 44.98
N GLU A 950 -1.94 5.95 45.09
CA GLU A 950 -1.41 4.73 44.48
C GLU A 950 -1.87 4.58 43.04
N ARG A 951 -1.08 3.87 42.23
CA ARG A 951 -1.45 3.51 40.86
C ARG A 951 -2.30 2.24 40.90
N THR A 952 -3.61 2.39 40.72
CA THR A 952 -4.58 1.31 40.88
C THR A 952 -4.96 0.64 39.55
N ALA A 953 -4.80 1.33 38.41
CA ALA A 953 -5.16 0.78 37.10
C ALA A 953 -4.28 1.32 35.96
N GLN A 954 -4.25 0.59 34.84
CA GLN A 954 -3.63 1.01 33.59
C GLN A 954 -4.68 1.17 32.48
N CYS A 955 -4.59 2.26 31.72
CA CYS A 955 -5.40 2.50 30.54
C CYS A 955 -4.56 2.39 29.27
N PHE A 956 -4.83 1.36 28.46
CA PHE A 956 -4.18 1.15 27.17
C PHE A 956 -4.92 1.90 26.07
N LEU A 957 -4.18 2.61 25.21
CA LEU A 957 -4.75 3.45 24.17
C LEU A 957 -4.42 2.94 22.77
N ARG A 958 -5.42 2.97 21.90
CA ARG A 958 -5.28 2.77 20.45
C ARG A 958 -6.08 3.81 19.67
N VAL A 959 -5.76 3.99 18.40
CA VAL A 959 -6.54 4.84 17.49
C VAL A 959 -7.68 4.02 16.87
N ASP A 960 -8.89 4.58 16.90
CA ASP A 960 -10.07 3.99 16.27
C ASP A 960 -9.93 3.84 14.74
N ASP A 961 -10.47 2.74 14.21
CA ASP A 961 -10.59 2.43 12.79
C ASP A 961 -11.28 3.55 11.99
N GLU A 962 -12.31 4.19 12.54
CA GLU A 962 -13.00 5.30 11.88
C GLU A 962 -12.04 6.48 11.63
N SER A 963 -11.23 6.79 12.64
CA SER A 963 -10.25 7.88 12.63
C SER A 963 -9.10 7.58 11.66
N MET A 964 -8.59 6.35 11.67
CA MET A 964 -7.59 5.88 10.70
C MET A 964 -8.10 6.02 9.25
N GLN A 965 -9.34 5.60 9.01
CA GLN A 965 -9.94 5.68 7.69
C GLN A 965 -10.26 7.13 7.28
N ARG A 966 -10.59 8.01 8.23
CA ARG A 966 -10.73 9.45 8.01
C ARG A 966 -9.41 10.07 7.56
N PHE A 967 -8.30 9.73 8.20
CA PHE A 967 -6.96 10.15 7.78
C PHE A 967 -6.60 9.61 6.39
N HIS A 968 -6.83 8.32 6.12
CA HIS A 968 -6.58 7.75 4.79
C HIS A 968 -7.37 8.47 3.70
N ASN A 969 -8.67 8.73 3.93
CA ASN A 969 -9.52 9.46 2.99
C ASN A 969 -9.07 10.92 2.82
N ARG A 970 -8.55 11.55 3.87
CA ARG A 970 -7.95 12.88 3.77
C ARG A 970 -6.73 12.87 2.85
N VAL A 971 -5.83 11.90 2.97
CA VAL A 971 -4.66 11.74 2.07
C VAL A 971 -5.11 11.45 0.63
N ARG A 972 -6.12 10.59 0.44
CA ARG A 972 -6.71 10.32 -0.88
C ARG A 972 -7.28 11.59 -1.52
N GLN A 973 -7.94 12.44 -0.72
CA GLN A 973 -8.44 13.73 -1.18
C GLN A 973 -7.30 14.66 -1.61
N ILE A 974 -6.19 14.72 -0.86
CA ILE A 974 -4.99 15.49 -1.22
C ILE A 974 -4.46 15.02 -2.59
N LEU A 975 -4.30 13.70 -2.78
CA LEU A 975 -3.83 13.11 -4.03
C LEU A 975 -4.77 13.40 -5.20
N MET A 976 -6.09 13.28 -5.02
CA MET A 976 -7.08 13.55 -6.07
C MET A 976 -7.22 15.05 -6.41
N ALA A 977 -7.02 15.93 -5.42
CA ALA A 977 -7.02 17.37 -5.63
C ALA A 977 -5.75 17.82 -6.38
N SER A 978 -4.63 17.10 -6.24
CA SER A 978 -3.30 17.48 -6.73
C SER A 978 -3.06 17.30 -8.24
N GLY A 979 -4.01 17.70 -9.10
CA GLY A 979 -3.97 17.47 -10.56
C GLY A 979 -2.70 18.00 -11.26
N SER A 980 -2.48 19.31 -11.17
CA SER A 980 -1.32 20.04 -11.69
C SER A 980 -0.84 21.08 -10.66
N THR A 981 -0.93 20.75 -9.37
CA THR A 981 -0.56 21.66 -8.29
C THR A 981 0.94 21.57 -8.00
N THR A 982 1.55 22.67 -7.58
CA THR A 982 2.95 22.73 -7.13
C THR A 982 3.27 21.67 -6.07
N PHE A 983 4.50 21.16 -6.04
CA PHE A 983 4.90 20.11 -5.10
C PHE A 983 4.83 20.58 -3.65
N THR A 984 5.21 21.83 -3.38
CA THR A 984 5.13 22.47 -2.07
C THR A 984 3.71 22.48 -1.51
N LYS A 985 2.68 22.75 -2.33
CA LYS A 985 1.26 22.71 -1.89
C LYS A 985 0.80 21.31 -1.53
N ILE A 986 1.33 20.27 -2.17
CA ILE A 986 1.02 18.87 -1.83
C ILE A 986 1.62 18.54 -0.47
N VAL A 987 2.91 18.86 -0.29
CA VAL A 987 3.65 18.59 0.96
C VAL A 987 3.08 19.40 2.13
N ASN A 988 2.71 20.66 1.94
CA ASN A 988 2.06 21.45 2.98
C ASN A 988 0.75 20.82 3.46
N LYS A 989 -0.09 20.34 2.54
CA LYS A 989 -1.33 19.64 2.91
C LYS A 989 -1.07 18.32 3.63
N TRP A 990 -0.02 17.60 3.23
CA TRP A 990 0.45 16.41 3.94
C TRP A 990 0.89 16.76 5.36
N ASN A 991 1.80 17.72 5.53
CA ASN A 991 2.29 18.16 6.84
C ASN A 991 1.14 18.58 7.77
N THR A 992 0.20 19.40 7.28
CA THR A 992 -0.96 19.81 8.09
C THR A 992 -1.85 18.63 8.49
N ALA A 993 -2.05 17.65 7.60
CA ALA A 993 -2.82 16.44 7.92
C ALA A 993 -2.08 15.52 8.90
N LEU A 994 -0.76 15.37 8.72
CA LEU A 994 0.08 14.54 9.57
C LEU A 994 0.21 15.13 10.98
N ILE A 995 0.50 16.43 11.10
CA ILE A 995 0.54 17.13 12.39
C ILE A 995 -0.82 17.00 13.08
N GLY A 996 -1.93 17.29 12.39
CA GLY A 996 -3.25 17.19 13.01
C GLY A 996 -3.63 15.79 13.50
N LEU A 997 -3.08 14.74 12.89
CA LEU A 997 -3.20 13.36 13.38
C LEU A 997 -2.28 13.14 14.61
N MET A 998 -0.99 13.44 14.46
CA MET A 998 0.03 13.12 15.47
C MET A 998 -0.10 13.95 16.74
N THR A 999 -0.50 15.22 16.66
CA THR A 999 -0.67 16.07 17.85
C THR A 999 -1.99 15.81 18.56
N TYR A 1000 -2.98 15.23 17.86
CA TYR A 1000 -4.22 14.75 18.49
C TYR A 1000 -4.01 13.41 19.16
N PHE A 1001 -3.54 12.37 18.45
CA PHE A 1001 -3.45 11.01 19.01
C PHE A 1001 -2.17 10.72 19.80
N ARG A 1002 -1.09 11.47 19.54
CA ARG A 1002 0.23 11.38 20.20
C ARG A 1002 0.69 9.93 20.43
N GLU A 1003 0.61 9.45 21.67
CA GLU A 1003 1.08 8.14 22.12
C GLU A 1003 0.24 6.95 21.64
N ALA A 1004 -1.06 7.13 21.37
CA ALA A 1004 -1.92 6.06 20.87
C ALA A 1004 -1.50 5.54 19.48
N VAL A 1005 -0.73 6.35 18.72
CA VAL A 1005 -0.21 5.97 17.40
C VAL A 1005 0.82 4.84 17.49
N VAL A 1006 1.60 4.79 18.58
CA VAL A 1006 2.67 3.79 18.75
C VAL A 1006 2.12 2.39 18.93
N ASN A 1007 1.05 2.26 19.72
CA ASN A 1007 0.35 0.98 19.94
C ASN A 1007 -0.46 0.51 18.72
N THR A 1008 -0.76 1.41 17.78
CA THR A 1008 -1.60 1.10 16.61
C THR A 1008 -0.75 0.78 15.39
N GLN A 1009 -0.31 -0.47 15.25
CA GLN A 1009 0.55 -0.94 14.16
C GLN A 1009 -0.09 -0.72 12.77
N GLU A 1010 -1.40 -0.89 12.65
CA GLU A 1010 -2.14 -0.69 11.40
C GLU A 1010 -2.05 0.76 10.92
N LEU A 1011 -1.99 1.72 11.85
CA LEU A 1011 -1.82 3.13 11.56
C LEU A 1011 -0.40 3.43 11.08
N LEU A 1012 0.63 2.83 11.69
CA LEU A 1012 2.02 2.96 11.23
C LEU A 1012 2.18 2.45 9.79
N ASP A 1013 1.58 1.29 9.49
CA ASP A 1013 1.51 0.73 8.14
C ASP A 1013 0.82 1.67 7.15
N LEU A 1014 -0.27 2.29 7.57
CA LEU A 1014 -1.02 3.25 6.77
C LEU A 1014 -0.23 4.54 6.54
N LEU A 1015 0.48 5.05 7.55
CA LEU A 1015 1.33 6.24 7.47
C LEU A 1015 2.45 6.04 6.45
N VAL A 1016 3.17 4.93 6.52
CA VAL A 1016 4.23 4.55 5.55
C VAL A 1016 3.68 4.47 4.13
N LYS A 1017 2.52 3.80 3.95
CA LYS A 1017 1.87 3.70 2.63
C LYS A 1017 1.44 5.06 2.10
N CYS A 1018 0.90 5.94 2.95
CA CYS A 1018 0.46 7.27 2.58
C CYS A 1018 1.63 8.19 2.22
N GLU A 1019 2.70 8.19 3.02
CA GLU A 1019 3.92 8.96 2.78
C GLU A 1019 4.55 8.61 1.44
N ASN A 1020 4.73 7.30 1.15
CA ASN A 1020 5.25 6.82 -0.12
C ASN A 1020 4.31 7.17 -1.31
N LYS A 1021 2.99 7.18 -1.12
CA LYS A 1021 2.04 7.64 -2.16
C LYS A 1021 2.19 9.13 -2.47
N ILE A 1022 2.41 9.98 -1.45
CA ILE A 1022 2.69 11.41 -1.65
C ILE A 1022 4.01 11.61 -2.40
N GLN A 1023 5.10 10.96 -1.97
CA GLN A 1023 6.38 11.02 -2.68
C GLN A 1023 6.25 10.52 -4.12
N THR A 1024 5.54 9.40 -4.32
CA THR A 1024 5.29 8.85 -5.67
C THR A 1024 4.49 9.84 -6.54
N ARG A 1025 3.59 10.63 -5.96
CA ARG A 1025 2.87 11.68 -6.71
C ARG A 1025 3.82 12.76 -7.22
N ILE A 1026 4.78 13.19 -6.41
CA ILE A 1026 5.82 14.15 -6.79
C ILE A 1026 6.73 13.56 -7.88
N LYS A 1027 7.20 12.32 -7.68
CA LYS A 1027 7.99 11.54 -8.66
C LYS A 1027 7.29 11.47 -10.02
N ILE A 1028 5.98 11.19 -10.04
CA ILE A 1028 5.17 11.20 -11.28
C ILE A 1028 5.12 12.58 -11.94
N GLY A 1029 5.09 13.67 -11.16
CA GLY A 1029 5.15 15.04 -11.69
C GLY A 1029 6.43 15.31 -12.49
N LEU A 1030 7.55 14.69 -12.07
CA LEU A 1030 8.86 14.78 -12.74
C LEU A 1030 9.10 13.67 -13.78
N ASN A 1031 8.05 12.90 -14.15
CA ASN A 1031 8.10 11.80 -15.12
C ASN A 1031 9.19 10.73 -14.84
N SER A 1032 9.61 10.57 -13.59
CA SER A 1032 10.56 9.54 -13.18
C SER A 1032 10.07 8.87 -11.90
N LYS A 1033 10.28 7.55 -11.79
CA LYS A 1033 10.07 6.81 -10.53
C LYS A 1033 11.36 6.19 -10.02
N MET A 1034 12.49 6.56 -10.60
CA MET A 1034 13.77 5.95 -10.31
C MET A 1034 14.25 6.39 -8.92
N PRO A 1035 14.42 5.47 -7.95
CA PRO A 1035 14.80 5.84 -6.58
C PRO A 1035 16.10 6.64 -6.50
N SER A 1036 17.09 6.31 -7.34
CA SER A 1036 18.38 7.01 -7.37
C SER A 1036 18.32 8.48 -7.79
N ARG A 1037 17.21 8.93 -8.40
CA ARG A 1037 17.01 10.36 -8.73
C ARG A 1037 16.32 11.13 -7.61
N PHE A 1038 15.79 10.42 -6.61
CA PHE A 1038 14.96 10.99 -5.57
C PHE A 1038 15.41 10.50 -4.20
N PRO A 1039 16.64 10.87 -3.77
CA PRO A 1039 17.10 10.62 -2.41
C PRO A 1039 16.19 11.34 -1.39
N PRO A 1040 16.18 10.90 -0.12
CA PRO A 1040 15.38 11.50 0.95
C PRO A 1040 15.58 13.02 1.08
N VAL A 1041 16.80 13.51 0.87
CA VAL A 1041 17.18 14.94 0.94
C VAL A 1041 16.24 15.84 0.11
N VAL A 1042 15.82 15.41 -1.09
CA VAL A 1042 14.92 16.21 -1.95
C VAL A 1042 13.55 16.44 -1.30
N PHE A 1043 13.08 15.51 -0.47
CA PHE A 1043 11.77 15.60 0.18
C PHE A 1043 11.85 16.29 1.55
N TYR A 1044 12.85 15.96 2.36
CA TYR A 1044 12.88 16.32 3.77
C TYR A 1044 13.65 17.60 4.08
N THR A 1045 14.54 18.06 3.20
CA THR A 1045 15.24 19.34 3.37
C THR A 1045 14.24 20.48 3.59
N PRO A 1046 14.45 21.35 4.60
CA PRO A 1046 13.59 22.50 4.85
C PRO A 1046 13.46 23.42 3.65
N LYS A 1047 12.34 24.14 3.56
CA LYS A 1047 12.04 25.03 2.42
C LYS A 1047 13.02 26.20 2.28
N GLU A 1048 13.65 26.59 3.39
CA GLU A 1048 14.66 27.66 3.44
C GLU A 1048 15.97 27.26 2.74
N LEU A 1049 16.21 25.96 2.54
CA LEU A 1049 17.36 25.42 1.82
C LEU A 1049 16.96 24.83 0.45
N GLY A 1050 15.83 25.26 -0.11
CA GLY A 1050 15.35 24.85 -1.44
C GLY A 1050 14.63 23.49 -1.49
N GLY A 1051 14.48 22.80 -0.36
CA GLY A 1051 13.75 21.52 -0.28
C GLY A 1051 12.22 21.68 -0.17
N LEU A 1052 11.50 20.56 -0.04
CA LEU A 1052 10.04 20.58 0.11
C LEU A 1052 9.58 20.76 1.57
N GLY A 1053 10.45 20.51 2.55
CA GLY A 1053 10.16 20.54 3.98
C GLY A 1053 9.07 19.55 4.39
N MET A 1054 9.13 18.32 3.86
CA MET A 1054 8.19 17.25 4.22
C MET A 1054 8.46 16.75 5.64
N LEU A 1055 7.41 16.50 6.42
CA LEU A 1055 7.55 15.84 7.73
C LEU A 1055 7.44 14.33 7.56
N SER A 1056 8.31 13.58 8.25
CA SER A 1056 8.36 12.12 8.17
C SER A 1056 7.76 11.45 9.40
N MET A 1057 6.99 10.39 9.14
CA MET A 1057 6.59 9.41 10.15
C MET A 1057 6.73 7.96 9.60
N GLY A 1058 7.23 7.80 8.37
CA GLY A 1058 7.37 6.54 7.67
C GLY A 1058 8.75 5.89 7.74
N HIS A 1059 9.79 6.63 8.13
CA HIS A 1059 11.14 6.08 8.39
C HIS A 1059 11.22 5.46 9.79
N VAL A 1060 10.20 4.69 10.16
CA VAL A 1060 10.12 3.98 11.43
C VAL A 1060 10.32 2.49 11.20
N LEU A 1061 11.02 1.85 12.13
CA LEU A 1061 11.01 0.40 12.26
C LEU A 1061 9.66 -0.01 12.83
N ILE A 1062 8.81 -0.61 11.99
CA ILE A 1062 7.47 -1.05 12.40
C ILE A 1062 7.66 -2.27 13.30
N PRO A 1063 7.20 -2.22 14.56
CA PRO A 1063 7.20 -3.40 15.43
C PRO A 1063 6.37 -4.49 14.79
N GLN A 1064 6.95 -5.67 14.62
CA GLN A 1064 6.26 -6.83 14.09
C GLN A 1064 6.51 -8.03 15.01
N SER A 1065 5.45 -8.49 15.65
CA SER A 1065 5.44 -9.77 16.37
C SER A 1065 4.87 -10.87 15.50
N ASP A 1066 4.86 -12.10 16.00
CA ASP A 1066 4.20 -13.22 15.32
C ASP A 1066 2.70 -12.92 15.14
N LEU A 1067 2.29 -12.75 13.87
CA LEU A 1067 0.90 -12.43 13.49
C LEU A 1067 -0.11 -13.50 13.92
N ARG A 1068 0.35 -14.73 14.22
CA ARG A 1068 -0.51 -15.79 14.73
C ARG A 1068 -0.94 -15.49 16.16
N TRP A 1069 0.03 -15.19 17.03
CA TRP A 1069 -0.19 -14.99 18.45
C TRP A 1069 -0.58 -13.55 18.79
N SER A 1070 -0.17 -12.56 17.99
CA SER A 1070 -0.56 -11.16 18.20
C SER A 1070 -2.08 -10.92 18.12
N LYS A 1071 -2.81 -11.83 17.45
CA LYS A 1071 -4.27 -11.84 17.48
C LYS A 1071 -4.82 -12.30 18.83
N GLN A 1072 -4.13 -13.17 19.56
CA GLN A 1072 -4.60 -13.74 20.81
C GLN A 1072 -4.11 -12.97 22.04
N THR A 1073 -2.81 -12.73 22.13
CA THR A 1073 -2.14 -12.02 23.23
C THR A 1073 -1.18 -10.95 22.72
N ASP A 1074 -0.84 -10.00 23.57
CA ASP A 1074 0.23 -9.03 23.32
C ASP A 1074 1.60 -9.69 23.50
N VAL A 1075 1.94 -10.65 22.64
CA VAL A 1075 3.33 -11.14 22.53
C VAL A 1075 4.15 -9.94 22.09
N GLY A 1076 5.05 -9.47 22.96
CA GLY A 1076 5.82 -8.24 22.77
C GLY A 1076 6.58 -8.17 21.44
N ILE A 1077 7.32 -7.08 21.22
CA ILE A 1077 8.00 -6.84 19.95
C ILE A 1077 9.17 -7.81 19.80
N THR A 1078 9.08 -8.75 18.86
CA THR A 1078 10.17 -9.72 18.58
C THR A 1078 11.02 -9.34 17.37
N HIS A 1079 10.42 -8.70 16.37
CA HIS A 1079 11.09 -8.29 15.14
C HIS A 1079 10.71 -6.87 14.72
N PHE A 1080 11.53 -6.28 13.86
CA PHE A 1080 11.26 -4.98 13.25
C PHE A 1080 11.20 -5.11 11.73
N ARG A 1081 10.18 -4.49 11.13
CA ARG A 1081 10.07 -4.34 9.68
C ARG A 1081 10.42 -2.91 9.30
N SER A 1082 11.40 -2.75 8.42
CA SER A 1082 11.72 -1.42 7.85
C SER A 1082 10.49 -0.82 7.13
N GLY A 1083 10.10 0.40 7.52
CA GLY A 1083 9.00 1.13 6.90
C GLY A 1083 9.35 1.68 5.51
N MET A 1084 10.34 2.56 5.42
CA MET A 1084 10.84 3.17 4.17
C MET A 1084 12.34 2.98 3.99
N SER A 1085 12.77 2.86 2.72
CA SER A 1085 14.18 2.69 2.37
C SER A 1085 14.94 4.02 2.45
N HIS A 1086 16.09 4.02 3.09
CA HIS A 1086 17.08 5.11 3.15
C HIS A 1086 18.46 4.57 2.76
N GLU A 1087 19.44 5.46 2.61
CA GLU A 1087 20.85 5.09 2.40
C GLU A 1087 21.44 4.50 3.69
N GLU A 1088 22.50 3.70 3.60
CA GLU A 1088 23.10 3.03 4.77
C GLU A 1088 23.50 4.08 5.82
N ASP A 1089 23.17 3.82 7.09
CA ASP A 1089 23.42 4.67 8.29
C ASP A 1089 22.69 6.03 8.39
N GLN A 1090 21.88 6.42 7.42
CA GLN A 1090 21.13 7.68 7.47
C GLN A 1090 19.78 7.54 8.22
N LEU A 1091 19.73 7.94 9.50
CA LEU A 1091 18.50 7.96 10.29
C LEU A 1091 17.71 9.26 10.10
N ILE A 1092 16.53 9.17 9.49
CA ILE A 1092 15.63 10.33 9.35
C ILE A 1092 14.83 10.52 10.66
N PRO A 1093 14.88 11.72 11.30
CA PRO A 1093 14.11 12.00 12.50
C PRO A 1093 12.62 11.79 12.29
N ASN A 1094 11.96 11.14 13.26
CA ASN A 1094 10.52 10.90 13.24
C ASN A 1094 9.77 12.02 13.98
N LEU A 1095 8.54 12.31 13.57
CA LEU A 1095 7.74 13.38 14.17
C LEU A 1095 7.27 13.11 15.61
N TYR A 1096 6.98 11.86 15.97
CA TYR A 1096 6.54 11.45 17.31
C TYR A 1096 7.53 11.82 18.42
N ARG A 1097 8.84 11.72 18.18
CA ARG A 1097 9.88 12.08 19.18
C ARG A 1097 9.88 13.55 19.58
N TYR A 1098 9.31 14.43 18.76
CA TYR A 1098 9.24 15.88 18.99
C TYR A 1098 7.85 16.34 19.46
N ILE A 1099 6.96 15.39 19.77
CA ILE A 1099 5.64 15.66 20.31
C ILE A 1099 5.57 15.01 21.69
N GLN A 1100 5.44 15.83 22.74
CA GLN A 1100 5.34 15.34 24.11
C GLN A 1100 4.07 14.48 24.29
N PRO A 1101 4.10 13.33 24.99
CA PRO A 1101 2.89 12.54 25.26
C PRO A 1101 1.82 13.30 26.05
N TRP A 1102 0.55 12.85 25.99
CA TRP A 1102 -0.52 13.56 26.71
C TRP A 1102 -0.39 13.40 28.23
N GLU A 1103 -0.06 12.21 28.73
CA GLU A 1103 0.17 11.96 30.17
C GLU A 1103 1.19 12.94 30.76
N SER A 1104 2.33 13.11 30.08
CA SER A 1104 3.37 14.06 30.49
C SER A 1104 2.89 15.51 30.47
N GLU A 1105 2.11 15.91 29.47
CA GLU A 1105 1.55 17.27 29.39
C GLU A 1105 0.51 17.53 30.49
N PHE A 1106 -0.27 16.52 30.89
CA PHE A 1106 -1.24 16.66 31.98
C PHE A 1106 -0.58 16.82 33.34
N ILE A 1107 0.42 15.99 33.63
CA ILE A 1107 1.21 16.07 34.87
C ILE A 1107 1.94 17.43 34.91
N ASP A 1108 2.60 17.82 33.81
CA ASP A 1108 3.32 19.09 33.76
C ASP A 1108 2.35 20.27 33.87
N SER A 1109 1.15 20.17 33.29
CA SER A 1109 0.13 21.22 33.43
C SER A 1109 -0.36 21.40 34.86
N GLN A 1110 -0.61 20.33 35.61
CA GLN A 1110 -0.99 20.45 37.02
C GLN A 1110 0.10 21.14 37.83
N ARG A 1111 1.36 20.70 37.65
CA ARG A 1111 2.53 21.29 38.32
C ARG A 1111 2.68 22.78 38.00
N VAL A 1112 2.68 23.12 36.71
CA VAL A 1112 2.94 24.48 36.22
C VAL A 1112 1.83 25.45 36.62
N TRP A 1113 0.56 25.04 36.59
CA TRP A 1113 -0.55 25.90 37.01
C TRP A 1113 -0.62 26.08 38.53
N ALA A 1114 -0.24 25.07 39.32
CA ALA A 1114 -0.12 25.20 40.78
C ALA A 1114 1.02 26.17 41.14
N GLU A 1115 2.18 26.03 40.49
CA GLU A 1115 3.33 26.93 40.66
C GLU A 1115 2.99 28.37 40.26
N TYR A 1116 2.30 28.57 39.13
CA TYR A 1116 1.82 29.89 38.71
C TYR A 1116 0.85 30.51 39.73
N ALA A 1117 -0.03 29.71 40.35
CA ALA A 1117 -0.96 30.20 41.36
C ALA A 1117 -0.22 30.71 42.62
N LEU A 1118 0.82 29.98 43.07
CA LEU A 1118 1.69 30.38 44.18
C LEU A 1118 2.49 31.65 43.84
N LYS A 1119 3.21 31.65 42.70
CA LYS A 1119 3.97 32.83 42.22
C LYS A 1119 3.07 34.06 42.09
N ARG A 1120 1.81 33.88 41.67
CA ARG A 1120 0.83 34.96 41.59
C ARG A 1120 0.38 35.45 42.96
N GLN A 1121 0.13 34.56 43.92
CA GLN A 1121 -0.22 34.95 45.28
C GLN A 1121 0.93 35.71 45.95
N GLU A 1122 2.16 35.23 45.81
CA GLU A 1122 3.37 35.89 46.31
C GLU A 1122 3.57 37.27 45.68
N ALA A 1123 3.45 37.38 44.36
CA ALA A 1123 3.56 38.67 43.66
C ALA A 1123 2.47 39.66 44.11
N ILE A 1124 1.23 39.20 44.31
CA ILE A 1124 0.15 40.04 44.85
C ILE A 1124 0.45 40.47 46.30
N ALA A 1125 0.95 39.57 47.15
CA ALA A 1125 1.34 39.89 48.52
C ALA A 1125 2.50 40.91 48.56
N GLN A 1126 3.41 40.85 47.59
CA GLN A 1126 4.50 41.80 47.40
C GLN A 1126 4.10 43.07 46.61
N ASN A 1127 2.83 43.25 46.24
CA ASN A 1127 2.33 44.34 45.37
C ASN A 1127 3.10 44.49 44.04
N ARG A 1128 3.62 43.39 43.52
CA ARG A 1128 4.37 43.29 42.28
C ARG A 1128 3.49 42.71 41.17
N ARG A 1129 3.72 43.14 39.93
CA ARG A 1129 3.15 42.51 38.74
C ARG A 1129 4.13 41.49 38.16
N LEU A 1130 3.66 40.28 37.91
CA LEU A 1130 4.41 39.24 37.19
C LEU A 1130 4.82 39.71 35.79
N THR A 1131 6.11 39.57 35.47
CA THR A 1131 6.70 39.88 34.16
C THR A 1131 6.97 38.59 33.37
N LEU A 1132 7.47 38.73 32.13
CA LEU A 1132 7.84 37.59 31.29
C LEU A 1132 8.97 36.76 31.90
N GLU A 1133 9.96 37.42 32.50
CA GLU A 1133 11.18 36.77 33.03
C GLU A 1133 10.88 35.76 34.14
N ASP A 1134 9.83 35.99 34.93
CA ASP A 1134 9.40 35.10 36.03
C ASP A 1134 8.81 33.77 35.55
N LEU A 1135 8.43 33.70 34.28
CA LEU A 1135 7.67 32.62 33.66
C LEU A 1135 8.38 32.06 32.41
N GLU A 1136 9.62 32.44 32.14
CA GLU A 1136 10.37 31.99 30.96
C GLU A 1136 10.60 30.46 30.99
N ASP A 1137 10.79 29.91 32.19
CA ASP A 1137 10.95 28.47 32.46
C ASP A 1137 9.72 27.61 32.07
N SER A 1138 8.54 28.23 32.09
CA SER A 1138 7.22 27.61 31.98
C SER A 1138 6.37 28.21 30.86
N TRP A 1139 6.96 29.08 30.03
CA TRP A 1139 6.28 29.91 29.03
C TRP A 1139 5.38 29.11 28.07
N ASP A 1140 5.92 28.04 27.52
CA ASP A 1140 5.26 27.14 26.55
C ASP A 1140 4.68 25.86 27.21
N ARG A 1141 4.51 25.85 28.54
CA ARG A 1141 3.99 24.69 29.29
C ARG A 1141 2.52 24.89 29.71
N GLY A 1142 1.89 23.80 30.12
CA GLY A 1142 0.47 23.73 30.51
C GLY A 1142 -0.50 23.48 29.35
N ILE A 1143 -1.65 22.85 29.63
CA ILE A 1143 -2.64 22.51 28.59
C ILE A 1143 -3.28 23.77 28.01
N PRO A 1144 -3.88 24.67 28.81
CA PRO A 1144 -3.86 26.08 28.45
C PRO A 1144 -2.42 26.57 28.63
N ARG A 1145 -1.77 26.94 27.53
CA ARG A 1145 -0.38 27.42 27.59
C ARG A 1145 -0.29 28.72 28.40
N ILE A 1146 0.67 28.83 29.32
CA ILE A 1146 0.83 30.02 30.18
C ILE A 1146 0.95 31.30 29.35
N ASN A 1147 1.69 31.25 28.23
CA ASN A 1147 1.86 32.39 27.33
C ASN A 1147 0.55 33.00 26.80
N THR A 1148 -0.58 32.28 26.86
CA THR A 1148 -1.88 32.82 26.43
C THR A 1148 -2.40 33.94 27.33
N LEU A 1149 -1.93 34.01 28.58
CA LEU A 1149 -2.24 35.09 29.54
C LEU A 1149 -1.71 36.46 29.08
N PHE A 1150 -0.71 36.46 28.21
CA PHE A 1150 -0.01 37.64 27.67
C PHE A 1150 -0.44 38.01 26.25
N GLN A 1151 -1.55 37.45 25.75
CA GLN A 1151 -2.10 37.83 24.45
C GLN A 1151 -2.64 39.25 24.42
N LYS A 1152 -2.44 39.93 23.29
CA LYS A 1152 -2.95 41.28 23.03
C LYS A 1152 -4.47 41.39 23.18
N ASP A 1153 -5.21 40.36 22.73
CA ASP A 1153 -6.67 40.40 22.62
C ASP A 1153 -7.40 39.68 23.77
N ARG A 1154 -6.71 39.35 24.87
CA ARG A 1154 -7.24 38.50 25.96
C ARG A 1154 -8.58 38.99 26.55
N HIS A 1155 -8.76 40.30 26.63
CA HIS A 1155 -9.97 40.92 27.18
C HIS A 1155 -11.20 40.63 26.30
N THR A 1156 -11.02 40.51 24.98
CA THR A 1156 -12.11 40.13 24.07
C THR A 1156 -12.39 38.63 24.11
N LEU A 1157 -11.34 37.81 24.26
CA LEU A 1157 -11.46 36.35 24.28
C LEU A 1157 -12.19 35.81 25.51
N ALA A 1158 -12.21 36.57 26.61
CA ALA A 1158 -12.99 36.23 27.81
C ALA A 1158 -14.49 36.02 27.50
N TYR A 1159 -15.04 36.75 26.51
CA TYR A 1159 -16.43 36.66 26.07
C TYR A 1159 -16.68 35.58 25.01
N ASP A 1160 -15.63 35.01 24.40
CA ASP A 1160 -15.78 33.98 23.36
C ASP A 1160 -16.04 32.59 23.98
N LYS A 1161 -17.26 32.39 24.47
CA LYS A 1161 -17.72 31.11 25.06
C LYS A 1161 -18.24 30.14 23.99
N GLY A 1162 -18.16 28.83 24.28
CA GLY A 1162 -18.68 27.78 23.40
C GLY A 1162 -17.91 27.63 22.07
N TRP A 1163 -16.67 28.11 22.01
CA TRP A 1163 -15.88 28.12 20.79
C TRP A 1163 -15.52 26.70 20.28
N ARG A 1164 -15.35 25.70 21.16
CA ARG A 1164 -15.03 24.30 20.76
C ARG A 1164 -16.14 23.63 19.95
N VAL A 1165 -17.38 23.70 20.41
CA VAL A 1165 -18.51 23.16 19.64
C VAL A 1165 -18.72 23.95 18.35
N ARG A 1166 -18.43 25.26 18.37
CA ARG A 1166 -18.46 26.10 17.16
C ARG A 1166 -17.42 25.64 16.14
N THR A 1167 -16.18 25.36 16.54
CA THR A 1167 -15.12 24.89 15.63
C THR A 1167 -15.43 23.52 15.03
N ASP A 1168 -16.05 22.61 15.79
CA ASP A 1168 -16.52 21.33 15.27
C ASP A 1168 -17.65 21.52 14.23
N PHE A 1169 -18.66 22.35 14.55
CA PHE A 1169 -19.79 22.63 13.65
C PHE A 1169 -19.42 23.44 12.41
N LYS A 1170 -18.22 24.04 12.33
CA LYS A 1170 -17.74 24.68 11.11
C LYS A 1170 -17.70 23.72 9.91
N GLN A 1171 -17.64 22.40 10.13
CA GLN A 1171 -17.71 21.41 9.05
C GLN A 1171 -19.01 21.49 8.21
N TYR A 1172 -20.12 21.97 8.79
CA TYR A 1172 -21.39 22.14 8.09
C TYR A 1172 -21.52 23.50 7.38
N GLN A 1173 -20.60 24.42 7.66
CA GLN A 1173 -20.62 25.78 7.16
C GLN A 1173 -19.53 26.00 6.09
N VAL A 1174 -18.36 25.41 6.30
CA VAL A 1174 -17.16 25.62 5.49
C VAL A 1174 -16.76 24.31 4.82
N LEU A 1175 -16.63 24.34 3.50
CA LEU A 1175 -16.25 23.16 2.71
C LEU A 1175 -14.81 22.68 2.97
N LYS A 1176 -13.93 23.58 3.41
CA LYS A 1176 -12.56 23.26 3.78
C LYS A 1176 -12.54 22.52 5.12
N GLN A 1177 -12.17 21.24 5.08
CA GLN A 1177 -11.94 20.45 6.29
C GLN A 1177 -10.75 21.00 7.10
N ASN A 1178 -10.96 21.22 8.39
CA ASN A 1178 -9.93 21.60 9.35
C ASN A 1178 -9.44 20.36 10.13
N PRO A 1179 -8.14 20.01 10.09
CA PRO A 1179 -7.61 18.92 10.92
C PRO A 1179 -7.49 19.31 12.41
N PHE A 1180 -7.44 20.60 12.73
CA PHE A 1180 -7.38 21.13 14.10
C PHE A 1180 -8.77 21.59 14.56
N TRP A 1181 -9.77 20.72 14.42
CA TRP A 1181 -11.16 21.03 14.81
C TRP A 1181 -11.34 21.06 16.35
N TRP A 1182 -10.43 20.42 17.08
CA TRP A 1182 -10.46 20.20 18.53
C TRP A 1182 -9.75 21.29 19.37
N THR A 1183 -8.95 22.16 18.75
CA THR A 1183 -8.14 23.19 19.45
C THR A 1183 -8.20 24.54 18.74
N HIS A 1184 -7.91 25.61 19.48
CA HIS A 1184 -7.78 26.96 18.95
C HIS A 1184 -6.59 27.68 19.60
N GLN A 1185 -5.64 28.14 18.79
CA GLN A 1185 -4.38 28.71 19.28
C GLN A 1185 -4.55 29.95 20.18
N ARG A 1186 -5.65 30.70 20.04
CA ARG A 1186 -5.90 31.85 20.92
C ARG A 1186 -6.36 31.44 22.33
N HIS A 1187 -6.99 30.27 22.46
CA HIS A 1187 -7.52 29.81 23.76
C HIS A 1187 -6.58 28.78 24.40
N ASP A 1188 -6.16 27.77 23.65
CA ASP A 1188 -5.28 26.70 24.16
C ASP A 1188 -3.79 27.05 24.05
N GLY A 1189 -3.43 28.03 23.20
CA GLY A 1189 -2.03 28.25 22.80
C GLY A 1189 -1.56 27.25 21.74
N LYS A 1190 -0.27 27.28 21.42
CA LYS A 1190 0.33 26.34 20.47
C LYS A 1190 0.77 25.08 21.22
N LEU A 1191 0.05 23.98 21.01
CA LEU A 1191 0.26 22.72 21.73
C LEU A 1191 1.42 21.85 21.21
N TRP A 1192 2.24 22.38 20.28
CA TRP A 1192 3.40 21.66 19.74
C TRP A 1192 4.46 22.64 19.25
N ASN A 1193 5.73 22.24 19.36
CA ASN A 1193 6.87 22.97 18.82
C ASN A 1193 7.76 22.01 18.00
N LEU A 1194 8.03 22.37 16.74
CA LEU A 1194 8.78 21.52 15.79
C LEU A 1194 10.05 22.20 15.29
N ASN A 1195 10.53 23.23 15.99
CA ASN A 1195 11.75 23.93 15.61
C ASN A 1195 12.97 23.01 15.70
N ASN A 1196 13.05 22.19 16.77
CA ASN A 1196 14.13 21.22 16.96
C ASN A 1196 14.10 20.14 15.87
N TYR A 1197 12.92 19.66 15.47
CA TYR A 1197 12.79 18.72 14.35
C TYR A 1197 13.43 19.26 13.07
N ARG A 1198 13.26 20.55 12.77
CA ARG A 1198 13.85 21.18 11.59
C ARG A 1198 15.39 21.18 11.67
N THR A 1199 15.94 21.53 12.83
CA THR A 1199 17.40 21.57 13.07
C THR A 1199 18.00 20.17 12.96
N ASP A 1200 17.40 19.18 13.62
CA ASP A 1200 17.90 17.81 13.63
C ASP A 1200 17.74 17.14 12.26
N MET A 1201 16.72 17.51 11.49
CA MET A 1201 16.58 17.07 10.10
C MET A 1201 17.75 17.56 9.24
N ILE A 1202 18.22 18.79 9.43
CA ILE A 1202 19.38 19.31 8.70
C ILE A 1202 20.62 18.49 9.05
N GLN A 1203 20.83 18.18 10.34
CA GLN A 1203 21.96 17.37 10.78
C GLN A 1203 21.90 15.93 10.23
N ALA A 1204 20.72 15.29 10.29
CA ALA A 1204 20.50 13.95 9.76
C ALA A 1204 20.71 13.84 8.23
N LEU A 1205 20.60 14.96 7.51
CA LEU A 1205 20.84 15.03 6.07
C LEU A 1205 22.30 15.36 5.72
N GLY A 1206 23.20 15.43 6.71
CA GLY A 1206 24.62 15.74 6.50
C GLY A 1206 24.96 17.22 6.65
N GLY A 1207 24.17 17.97 7.41
CA GLY A 1207 24.37 19.41 7.62
C GLY A 1207 23.95 20.26 6.41
N VAL A 1208 24.12 21.58 6.51
CA VAL A 1208 23.74 22.50 5.43
C VAL A 1208 24.61 22.29 4.19
N GLU A 1209 25.92 22.10 4.36
CA GLU A 1209 26.86 21.90 3.25
C GLU A 1209 26.58 20.60 2.49
N GLY A 1210 26.37 19.48 3.22
CA GLY A 1210 26.03 18.19 2.61
C GLY A 1210 24.73 18.25 1.80
N ILE A 1211 23.74 19.00 2.27
CA ILE A 1211 22.50 19.26 1.51
C ILE A 1211 22.79 20.04 0.22
N LEU A 1212 23.61 21.10 0.30
CA LEU A 1212 23.89 21.99 -0.83
C LEU A 1212 24.70 21.31 -1.95
N GLU A 1213 25.48 20.26 -1.67
CA GLU A 1213 26.13 19.41 -2.70
C GLU A 1213 25.13 18.76 -3.66
N HIS A 1214 23.88 18.55 -3.23
CA HIS A 1214 22.81 18.03 -4.08
C HIS A 1214 22.07 19.11 -4.88
N THR A 1215 22.50 20.37 -4.79
CA THR A 1215 21.85 21.53 -5.41
C THR A 1215 22.77 22.22 -6.41
N LEU A 1216 22.27 23.26 -7.09
CA LEU A 1216 23.06 24.11 -7.97
C LEU A 1216 23.73 25.29 -7.24
N PHE A 1217 23.86 25.24 -5.91
CA PHE A 1217 24.46 26.33 -5.12
C PHE A 1217 25.88 26.71 -5.57
N LYS A 1218 26.77 25.73 -5.79
CA LYS A 1218 28.10 26.03 -6.35
C LYS A 1218 28.05 26.69 -7.73
N GLY A 1219 27.00 26.41 -8.51
CA GLY A 1219 26.79 27.00 -9.83
C GLY A 1219 26.27 28.44 -9.80
N THR A 1220 25.68 28.91 -8.69
CA THR A 1220 25.31 30.33 -8.53
C THR A 1220 26.49 31.21 -8.11
N TYR A 1221 27.61 30.60 -7.72
CA TYR A 1221 28.86 31.28 -7.37
C TYR A 1221 28.75 32.24 -6.18
N PHE A 1222 27.80 32.01 -5.26
CA PHE A 1222 27.77 32.72 -3.98
C PHE A 1222 28.89 32.20 -3.06
N PRO A 1223 29.64 33.08 -2.37
CA PRO A 1223 30.70 32.65 -1.45
C PRO A 1223 30.18 31.86 -0.24
N THR A 1224 29.00 32.21 0.29
CA THR A 1224 28.39 31.58 1.47
C THR A 1224 26.88 31.45 1.31
N TRP A 1225 26.26 30.58 2.12
CA TRP A 1225 24.80 30.32 2.09
C TRP A 1225 24.01 31.16 3.11
N GLU A 1226 24.66 31.79 4.09
CA GLU A 1226 24.04 32.42 5.27
C GLU A 1226 23.13 33.62 4.95
N GLY A 1227 23.42 34.34 3.86
CA GLY A 1227 22.66 35.52 3.44
C GLY A 1227 21.57 35.24 2.38
N LEU A 1228 21.34 33.97 2.02
CA LEU A 1228 20.39 33.64 0.96
C LEU A 1228 18.95 33.68 1.45
N PHE A 1229 18.09 34.35 0.68
CA PHE A 1229 16.65 34.33 0.89
C PHE A 1229 15.93 33.88 -0.38
N TRP A 1230 14.90 33.04 -0.22
CA TRP A 1230 14.08 32.56 -1.32
C TRP A 1230 12.88 33.49 -1.55
N GLU A 1231 12.76 34.05 -2.74
CA GLU A 1231 11.62 34.86 -3.13
C GLU A 1231 10.37 33.98 -3.32
N LYS A 1232 9.38 34.12 -2.42
CA LYS A 1232 8.15 33.29 -2.40
C LYS A 1232 7.02 33.82 -3.28
N ALA A 1233 7.11 35.07 -3.72
CA ALA A 1233 6.07 35.75 -4.49
C ALA A 1233 6.72 36.46 -5.67
N SER A 1234 6.74 35.82 -6.83
CA SER A 1234 7.04 36.57 -8.05
C SER A 1234 5.85 37.50 -8.33
N GLY A 1235 6.10 38.78 -8.58
CA GLY A 1235 5.05 39.74 -8.98
C GLY A 1235 4.26 39.29 -10.23
N PHE A 1236 4.81 38.34 -11.00
CA PHE A 1236 4.17 37.70 -12.13
C PHE A 1236 2.97 36.80 -11.74
N GLU A 1237 3.10 35.99 -10.69
CA GLU A 1237 2.03 35.10 -10.25
C GLU A 1237 0.84 35.87 -9.67
N GLU A 1238 1.12 36.92 -8.90
CA GLU A 1238 0.07 37.78 -8.33
C GLU A 1238 -0.67 38.56 -9.41
N SER A 1239 0.05 39.18 -10.36
CA SER A 1239 -0.59 39.90 -11.47
C SER A 1239 -1.44 38.99 -12.36
N MET A 1240 -1.02 37.74 -12.59
CA MET A 1240 -1.79 36.77 -13.38
C MET A 1240 -2.95 36.12 -12.61
N LYS A 1241 -2.90 36.09 -11.27
CA LYS A 1241 -3.96 35.54 -10.42
C LYS A 1241 -5.27 36.34 -10.52
N TRP A 1242 -5.16 37.66 -10.67
CA TRP A 1242 -6.30 38.57 -10.81
C TRP A 1242 -6.83 38.69 -12.26
N LYS A 1243 -6.08 38.20 -13.26
CA LYS A 1243 -6.55 38.14 -14.65
C LYS A 1243 -7.55 37.00 -14.87
N LYS A 1244 -8.50 37.23 -15.78
CA LYS A 1244 -9.54 36.25 -16.17
C LYS A 1244 -8.94 35.15 -17.03
N LEU A 1245 -8.39 34.12 -16.38
CA LEU A 1245 -7.78 32.96 -17.03
C LEU A 1245 -8.71 31.76 -17.11
N THR A 1246 -8.60 30.99 -18.19
CA THR A 1246 -9.23 29.67 -18.30
C THR A 1246 -8.59 28.67 -17.31
N ASN A 1247 -9.33 27.63 -16.92
CA ASN A 1247 -8.79 26.57 -16.05
C ASN A 1247 -7.59 25.84 -16.67
N ALA A 1248 -7.48 25.80 -18.01
CA ALA A 1248 -6.33 25.25 -18.71
C ALA A 1248 -5.09 26.13 -18.54
N GLN A 1249 -5.23 27.46 -18.71
CA GLN A 1249 -4.15 28.42 -18.47
C GLN A 1249 -3.67 28.39 -17.02
N ARG A 1250 -4.60 28.31 -16.05
CA ARG A 1250 -4.25 28.13 -14.63
C ARG A 1250 -3.48 26.83 -14.38
N SER A 1251 -3.77 25.76 -15.12
CA SER A 1251 -3.00 24.52 -15.02
C SER A 1251 -1.57 24.67 -15.55
N GLY A 1252 -1.34 25.52 -16.55
CA GLY A 1252 0.00 25.84 -17.05
C GLY A 1252 0.79 26.69 -16.04
N LEU A 1253 0.17 27.72 -15.46
CA LEU A 1253 0.82 28.56 -14.45
C LEU A 1253 1.25 27.79 -13.19
N ASN A 1254 0.47 26.80 -12.75
CA ASN A 1254 0.85 25.97 -11.61
C ASN A 1254 2.00 24.98 -11.90
N GLN A 1255 2.54 24.91 -13.12
CA GLN A 1255 3.74 24.11 -13.45
C GLN A 1255 5.04 24.90 -13.34
N ILE A 1256 4.97 26.23 -13.20
CA ILE A 1256 6.15 27.10 -13.11
C ILE A 1256 6.90 26.89 -11.78
N PRO A 1257 6.22 26.83 -10.61
CA PRO A 1257 6.83 26.52 -9.31
C PRO A 1257 6.71 25.03 -8.95
#